data_AF-A0A2T0K3F1-F1
#
_entry.id   AF-A0A2T0K3F1-F1
#
_cell.length_a   1.000
_cell.length_b   1.000
_cell.length_c   1.000
_cell.angle_alpha   90.00
_cell.angle_beta   90.00
_cell.angle_gamma   90.00
#
_symmetry.space_group_name_H-M   'P 1'
#
loop_
_entity.id
_entity.type
_entity.pdbx_description
1 polymer ?
#
loop_
_entity_poly.entity_id
_entity_poly.type
_entity_poly.pdbx_seq_one_letter_code
_entity_poly.pdbx_strand_id
1 'polypeptide(L)'
;MAAAHGLGMYHRSLGPDGRLQADHRSRVLCEHHEDWIVLVGERAELVSAKHYGPRFGAYSTMNSLASDGGLAHLFDRWHTMQEKPGCRLVTTAGVNGPAKLLIDISNHLGKLRRAGAELSVEDAMKDHLQSFGKALLKHCTALGGRWQPTGSVLSPGQLDEVMRFLSVFRFQRSPEQDVIRDAAPTRYVKPVLDRLASTAPPVAVWDEVLSLFRERMQAAGPTPTGRLPDVLTDDRGPTTATASEREGDLQNRIVTLDEIDATIRIAIRSFEIVRSDPAETTMIVPDFYEDVWTAEGLSIGGTVRAAEVAALTTTSRPGLSRVDAARRNSALTTLGLALQAKSVFTALNGEALLSATLHIIYKQEVGRWPTGDRADRMLFEAADAHLRFRRQPHGSALGPLTRFLTGLAASASPRIPAALDSFVTRQGEQIGDAHDLFSRRREKPAWLLIDLGPESLGEQGRLAEITWWLHQAGETTEPTTVRVHGGENAMRQAIRELLERMPMHRPLRVDIAAPASLLAGGIDQWLVHEVDGELEPIGAECQVRMRWSQRLHEPRLQRRVTERARDEPWDDRPPVATATELSAADSGAGWLGKRKERAFLVGGDPTGSGSGALRAALRIGFGFVFWYDRYITPDLRAATMRAIRPVPPQARRTALPELPEITSLVPTVIWDDPDGRDGYPLPTSALTENP
;
A
#
# COMPACT_ATOMS: atom_id res chain seq x y z
N MET A 1 4.65 -3.35 -22.27
CA MET A 1 4.25 -4.33 -23.31
C MET A 1 3.75 -5.66 -22.73
N ALA A 2 4.30 -6.16 -21.62
CA ALA A 2 3.77 -7.34 -20.93
C ALA A 2 2.25 -7.28 -20.68
N ALA A 3 1.73 -6.15 -20.15
CA ALA A 3 0.29 -5.93 -19.96
C ALA A 3 -0.54 -6.09 -21.25
N ALA A 4 -0.06 -5.52 -22.37
CA ALA A 4 -0.72 -5.69 -23.66
C ALA A 4 -0.74 -7.16 -24.11
N HIS A 5 0.31 -7.92 -23.79
CA HIS A 5 0.34 -9.34 -24.10
C HIS A 5 -0.62 -10.14 -23.22
N GLY A 6 -0.66 -9.85 -21.91
CA GLY A 6 -1.64 -10.42 -20.97
C GLY A 6 -3.07 -10.16 -21.41
N LEU A 7 -3.41 -8.93 -21.80
CA LEU A 7 -4.72 -8.57 -22.36
C LEU A 7 -5.04 -9.34 -23.65
N GLY A 8 -4.05 -9.50 -24.53
CA GLY A 8 -4.21 -10.31 -25.74
C GLY A 8 -4.47 -11.79 -25.44
N MET A 9 -3.85 -12.35 -24.39
CA MET A 9 -4.09 -13.72 -23.91
C MET A 9 -5.48 -13.84 -23.29
N TYR A 10 -5.86 -12.89 -22.44
CA TYR A 10 -7.18 -12.80 -21.83
C TYR A 10 -8.28 -12.73 -22.90
N HIS A 11 -8.19 -11.81 -23.85
CA HIS A 11 -9.15 -11.67 -24.95
C HIS A 11 -9.36 -12.98 -25.75
N ARG A 12 -8.28 -13.71 -26.04
CA ARG A 12 -8.36 -15.01 -26.75
C ARG A 12 -8.97 -16.12 -25.89
N SER A 13 -8.92 -15.99 -24.58
CA SER A 13 -9.42 -17.00 -23.62
C SER A 13 -10.86 -16.72 -23.17
N LEU A 14 -11.45 -15.58 -23.60
CA LEU A 14 -12.85 -15.27 -23.36
C LEU A 14 -13.76 -16.08 -24.28
N GLY A 15 -14.72 -16.76 -23.66
CA GLY A 15 -15.85 -17.39 -24.32
C GLY A 15 -16.78 -16.38 -25.03
N PRO A 16 -17.78 -16.87 -25.78
CA PRO A 16 -18.77 -16.02 -26.43
C PRO A 16 -19.65 -15.25 -25.42
N ASP A 17 -19.74 -15.72 -24.17
CA ASP A 17 -20.47 -15.10 -23.07
C ASP A 17 -19.62 -14.11 -22.25
N GLY A 18 -18.38 -13.82 -22.69
CA GLY A 18 -17.48 -12.94 -21.96
C GLY A 18 -16.96 -13.53 -20.65
N ARG A 19 -17.05 -14.84 -20.45
CA ARG A 19 -16.44 -15.54 -19.32
C ARG A 19 -15.12 -16.18 -19.72
N LEU A 20 -14.20 -16.23 -18.78
CA LEU A 20 -12.93 -16.92 -18.93
C LEU A 20 -13.19 -18.44 -18.92
N GLN A 21 -12.59 -19.18 -19.86
CA GLN A 21 -12.74 -20.64 -19.90
C GLN A 21 -12.09 -21.30 -18.68
N ALA A 22 -12.77 -22.26 -18.04
CA ALA A 22 -12.36 -22.82 -16.75
C ALA A 22 -11.02 -23.59 -16.77
N ASP A 23 -10.56 -24.01 -17.95
CA ASP A 23 -9.34 -24.80 -18.17
C ASP A 23 -8.14 -23.95 -18.65
N HIS A 24 -8.24 -22.63 -18.59
CA HIS A 24 -7.13 -21.77 -18.98
C HIS A 24 -5.96 -21.90 -17.99
N ARG A 25 -4.76 -22.24 -18.51
CA ARG A 25 -3.51 -22.33 -17.72
C ARG A 25 -2.48 -21.28 -18.13
N SER A 26 -2.99 -20.18 -18.68
CA SER A 26 -2.19 -19.11 -19.26
C SER A 26 -1.79 -18.11 -18.19
N ARG A 27 -0.52 -17.71 -18.18
CA ARG A 27 0.01 -16.73 -17.22
C ARG A 27 1.26 -16.02 -17.75
N VAL A 28 1.60 -14.89 -17.17
CA VAL A 28 2.80 -14.11 -17.51
C VAL A 28 3.70 -14.04 -16.29
N LEU A 29 4.96 -14.44 -16.44
CA LEU A 29 5.99 -14.31 -15.40
C LEU A 29 6.85 -13.08 -15.69
N CYS A 30 6.90 -12.13 -14.76
CA CYS A 30 7.59 -10.86 -14.91
C CYS A 30 9.08 -10.93 -14.45
N GLU A 31 9.98 -10.36 -15.26
CA GLU A 31 11.38 -10.02 -14.92
C GLU A 31 12.32 -11.15 -14.42
N HIS A 32 12.06 -12.42 -14.71
CA HIS A 32 12.90 -13.52 -14.18
C HIS A 32 14.14 -13.87 -15.03
N HIS A 33 13.92 -14.17 -16.31
CA HIS A 33 14.98 -14.55 -17.26
C HIS A 33 15.14 -13.56 -18.42
N GLU A 34 14.06 -12.86 -18.70
CA GLU A 34 13.85 -11.86 -19.73
C GLU A 34 12.93 -10.79 -19.14
N ASP A 35 12.61 -9.76 -19.92
CA ASP A 35 11.64 -8.74 -19.52
C ASP A 35 10.29 -9.37 -19.10
N TRP A 36 9.83 -10.41 -19.81
CA TRP A 36 8.81 -11.32 -19.30
C TRP A 36 8.82 -12.69 -20.01
N ILE A 37 8.16 -13.67 -19.40
CA ILE A 37 7.93 -15.01 -19.96
C ILE A 37 6.44 -15.24 -20.09
N VAL A 38 6.03 -15.84 -21.19
CA VAL A 38 4.64 -16.21 -21.45
C VAL A 38 4.48 -17.70 -21.29
N LEU A 39 3.59 -18.10 -20.40
CA LEU A 39 3.31 -19.50 -20.11
C LEU A 39 1.91 -19.83 -20.63
N VAL A 40 1.80 -20.81 -21.52
CA VAL A 40 0.53 -21.32 -22.06
C VAL A 40 0.52 -22.84 -21.90
N GLY A 41 -0.16 -23.31 -20.85
CA GLY A 41 -0.04 -24.70 -20.43
C GLY A 41 1.40 -24.98 -19.98
N GLU A 42 2.05 -25.95 -20.63
CA GLU A 42 3.45 -26.34 -20.39
C GLU A 42 4.45 -25.60 -21.30
N ARG A 43 3.97 -24.77 -22.23
CA ARG A 43 4.84 -24.07 -23.18
C ARG A 43 5.25 -22.71 -22.62
N ALA A 44 6.55 -22.43 -22.68
CA ALA A 44 7.12 -21.13 -22.36
C ALA A 44 7.57 -20.39 -23.63
N GLU A 45 7.38 -19.07 -23.66
CA GLU A 45 7.99 -18.17 -24.63
C GLU A 45 8.74 -17.06 -23.88
N LEU A 46 10.05 -16.98 -24.10
CA LEU A 46 10.94 -15.94 -23.61
C LEU A 46 10.73 -14.67 -24.42
N VAL A 47 10.45 -13.54 -23.77
CA VAL A 47 10.17 -12.28 -24.46
C VAL A 47 11.11 -11.18 -24.01
N SER A 48 12.00 -10.78 -24.91
CA SER A 48 12.85 -9.60 -24.72
C SER A 48 12.21 -8.39 -25.37
N ALA A 49 12.13 -7.29 -24.64
CA ALA A 49 11.60 -6.03 -25.09
C ALA A 49 12.67 -4.94 -25.12
N LYS A 50 12.78 -4.26 -26.26
CA LYS A 50 13.70 -3.15 -26.44
C LYS A 50 12.93 -1.90 -26.80
N HIS A 51 13.03 -0.89 -25.92
CA HIS A 51 12.46 0.43 -26.13
C HIS A 51 13.57 1.35 -26.62
N TYR A 52 13.56 1.62 -27.92
CA TYR A 52 14.48 2.57 -28.53
C TYR A 52 13.78 3.91 -28.71
N GLY A 53 14.37 4.95 -28.10
CA GLY A 53 13.94 6.33 -28.30
C GLY A 53 14.32 6.86 -29.69
N PRO A 54 13.85 8.05 -30.07
CA PRO A 54 13.95 8.60 -31.44
C PRO A 54 15.38 8.70 -32.01
N ARG A 55 16.39 8.65 -31.13
CA ARG A 55 17.81 8.75 -31.50
C ARG A 55 18.42 7.45 -32.03
N PHE A 56 17.74 6.32 -31.88
CA PHE A 56 18.24 5.03 -32.33
C PHE A 56 17.53 4.59 -33.60
N GLY A 57 18.31 4.42 -34.67
CA GLY A 57 17.82 3.96 -35.96
C GLY A 57 17.42 2.47 -35.97
N ALA A 58 17.01 1.98 -37.14
CA ALA A 58 16.76 0.56 -37.34
C ALA A 58 18.02 -0.28 -37.07
N TYR A 59 17.85 -1.51 -36.56
CA TYR A 59 18.96 -2.45 -36.48
C TYR A 59 19.41 -2.79 -37.90
N SER A 60 20.67 -2.45 -38.21
CA SER A 60 21.25 -2.59 -39.53
C SER A 60 22.35 -3.65 -39.63
N THR A 61 22.81 -4.20 -38.51
CA THR A 61 23.91 -5.18 -38.49
C THR A 61 23.57 -6.38 -37.60
N MET A 62 24.26 -7.52 -37.81
CA MET A 62 24.11 -8.68 -36.94
C MET A 62 24.58 -8.39 -35.50
N ASN A 63 25.64 -7.59 -35.34
CA ASN A 63 26.13 -7.21 -34.02
C ASN A 63 25.11 -6.38 -33.25
N SER A 64 24.53 -5.33 -33.86
CA SER A 64 23.53 -4.52 -33.19
C SER A 64 22.26 -5.33 -32.87
N LEU A 65 21.85 -6.27 -33.72
CA LEU A 65 20.72 -7.14 -33.39
C LEU A 65 21.05 -8.12 -32.24
N ALA A 66 22.28 -8.66 -32.21
CA ALA A 66 22.74 -9.58 -31.16
C ALA A 66 22.92 -8.87 -29.80
N SER A 67 23.58 -7.70 -29.77
CA SER A 67 23.81 -6.93 -28.54
C SER A 67 22.58 -6.10 -28.16
N ASP A 68 22.30 -5.07 -28.94
CA ASP A 68 21.36 -3.99 -28.63
C ASP A 68 19.92 -4.53 -28.71
N GLY A 69 19.66 -5.37 -29.71
CA GLY A 69 18.43 -6.13 -29.86
C GLY A 69 18.25 -7.26 -28.84
N GLY A 70 19.28 -7.62 -28.08
CA GLY A 70 19.22 -8.65 -27.04
C GLY A 70 19.11 -10.09 -27.57
N LEU A 71 19.33 -10.36 -28.86
CA LEU A 71 19.23 -11.72 -29.40
C LEU A 71 20.30 -12.67 -28.82
N ALA A 72 21.49 -12.16 -28.48
CA ALA A 72 22.52 -12.97 -27.83
C ALA A 72 22.06 -13.47 -26.46
N HIS A 73 21.45 -12.58 -25.67
CA HIS A 73 20.88 -12.91 -24.37
C HIS A 73 19.72 -13.92 -24.49
N LEU A 74 18.80 -13.69 -25.44
CA LEU A 74 17.71 -14.64 -25.72
C LEU A 74 18.23 -16.02 -26.14
N PHE A 75 19.27 -16.07 -26.97
CA PHE A 75 19.89 -17.32 -27.41
C PHE A 75 20.54 -18.07 -26.24
N ASP A 76 21.30 -17.37 -25.40
CA ASP A 76 21.95 -17.92 -24.21
C ASP A 76 20.91 -18.54 -23.24
N ARG A 77 19.79 -17.85 -23.01
CA ARG A 77 18.69 -18.34 -22.20
C ARG A 77 18.01 -19.56 -22.81
N TRP A 78 17.67 -19.50 -24.10
CA TRP A 78 17.08 -20.60 -24.83
C TRP A 78 17.97 -21.86 -24.80
N HIS A 79 19.28 -21.69 -24.98
CA HIS A 79 20.26 -22.77 -24.89
C HIS A 79 20.29 -23.40 -23.50
N THR A 80 20.39 -22.56 -22.46
CA THR A 80 20.40 -22.99 -21.05
C THR A 80 19.13 -23.77 -20.70
N MET A 81 18.00 -23.39 -21.29
CA MET A 81 16.70 -24.06 -21.14
C MET A 81 16.50 -25.24 -22.10
N GLN A 82 17.60 -25.87 -22.54
CA GLN A 82 17.59 -27.07 -23.38
C GLN A 82 16.79 -26.91 -24.68
N GLU A 83 16.82 -25.72 -25.29
CA GLU A 83 16.18 -25.42 -26.57
C GLU A 83 14.63 -25.56 -26.58
N LYS A 84 14.00 -25.67 -25.41
CA LYS A 84 12.55 -25.90 -25.28
C LYS A 84 11.67 -24.65 -25.51
N PRO A 85 11.99 -23.46 -24.97
CA PRO A 85 11.06 -22.34 -25.05
C PRO A 85 11.02 -21.73 -26.46
N GLY A 86 9.92 -21.03 -26.76
CA GLY A 86 9.88 -20.05 -27.84
C GLY A 86 10.68 -18.79 -27.47
N CYS A 87 11.08 -17.99 -28.46
CA CYS A 87 11.76 -16.72 -28.21
C CYS A 87 11.12 -15.61 -29.04
N ARG A 88 10.97 -14.42 -28.45
CA ARG A 88 10.43 -13.27 -29.16
C ARG A 88 11.17 -11.99 -28.79
N LEU A 89 11.53 -11.21 -29.80
CA LEU A 89 11.95 -9.82 -29.64
C LEU A 89 10.76 -8.90 -29.92
N VAL A 90 10.40 -8.07 -28.93
CA VAL A 90 9.42 -6.99 -29.05
C VAL A 90 10.16 -5.66 -29.06
N THR A 91 10.12 -4.92 -30.17
CA THR A 91 10.92 -3.69 -30.28
C THR A 91 10.19 -2.57 -31.01
N THR A 92 10.46 -1.33 -30.62
CA THR A 92 10.02 -0.13 -31.35
C THR A 92 10.90 0.12 -32.59
N ALA A 93 12.15 -0.37 -32.57
CA ALA A 93 13.10 -0.18 -33.65
C ALA A 93 12.70 -0.95 -34.91
N GLY A 94 12.98 -0.35 -36.07
CA GLY A 94 12.92 -1.05 -37.35
C GLY A 94 14.07 -2.05 -37.49
N VAL A 95 14.01 -2.86 -38.56
CA VAL A 95 15.13 -3.70 -39.02
C VAL A 95 15.40 -3.38 -40.49
N ASN A 96 16.68 -3.31 -40.86
CA ASN A 96 17.11 -3.14 -42.24
C ASN A 96 18.40 -3.92 -42.52
N GLY A 97 18.83 -3.95 -43.79
CA GLY A 97 20.06 -4.62 -44.20
C GLY A 97 20.15 -6.09 -43.75
N PRO A 98 21.35 -6.55 -43.34
CA PRO A 98 21.57 -7.92 -42.84
C PRO A 98 20.63 -8.35 -41.71
N ALA A 99 20.25 -7.45 -40.80
CA ALA A 99 19.35 -7.78 -39.71
C ALA A 99 17.94 -8.14 -40.23
N LYS A 100 17.41 -7.40 -41.22
CA LYS A 100 16.14 -7.74 -41.86
C LYS A 100 16.17 -9.11 -42.51
N LEU A 101 17.26 -9.45 -43.20
CA LEU A 101 17.41 -10.76 -43.84
C LEU A 101 17.40 -11.90 -42.80
N LEU A 102 17.99 -11.70 -41.61
CA LEU A 102 17.90 -12.68 -40.52
C LEU A 102 16.45 -12.90 -40.06
N ILE A 103 15.65 -11.83 -39.97
CA ILE A 103 14.22 -11.94 -39.64
C ILE A 103 13.48 -12.73 -40.72
N ASP A 104 13.78 -12.50 -42.00
CA ASP A 104 13.18 -13.22 -43.11
C ASP A 104 13.57 -14.72 -43.09
N ILE A 105 14.83 -15.03 -42.77
CA ILE A 105 15.31 -16.41 -42.54
C ILE A 105 14.57 -17.07 -41.37
N SER A 106 14.44 -16.38 -40.24
CA SER A 106 13.71 -16.89 -39.07
C SER A 106 12.23 -17.19 -39.41
N ASN A 107 11.56 -16.31 -40.17
CA ASN A 107 10.20 -16.54 -40.62
C ASN A 107 10.09 -17.79 -41.52
N HIS A 108 11.08 -18.02 -42.40
CA HIS A 108 11.14 -19.21 -43.24
C HIS A 108 11.36 -20.49 -42.41
N LEU A 109 12.38 -20.51 -41.55
CA LEU A 109 12.68 -21.65 -40.68
C LEU A 109 11.50 -21.98 -39.74
N GLY A 110 10.82 -20.96 -39.22
CA GLY A 110 9.62 -21.15 -38.41
C GLY A 110 8.45 -21.78 -39.20
N LYS A 111 8.32 -21.51 -40.51
CA LYS A 111 7.33 -22.19 -41.37
C LYS A 111 7.70 -23.67 -41.57
N LEU A 112 8.96 -23.98 -41.87
CA LEU A 112 9.44 -25.37 -42.02
C LEU A 112 9.19 -26.17 -40.75
N ARG A 113 9.56 -25.63 -39.57
CA ARG A 113 9.31 -26.26 -38.27
C ARG A 113 7.83 -26.58 -38.04
N ARG A 114 6.93 -25.63 -38.32
CA ARG A 114 5.48 -25.84 -38.15
C ARG A 114 4.92 -26.89 -39.11
N ALA A 115 5.54 -27.05 -40.29
CA ALA A 115 5.20 -28.08 -41.25
C ALA A 115 5.83 -29.46 -40.90
N GLY A 116 6.66 -29.55 -39.87
CA GLY A 116 7.41 -30.76 -39.53
C GLY A 116 8.50 -31.10 -40.56
N ALA A 117 8.91 -30.14 -41.39
CA ALA A 117 9.96 -30.31 -42.40
C ALA A 117 11.35 -30.16 -41.77
N GLU A 118 12.35 -30.76 -42.41
CA GLU A 118 13.75 -30.57 -42.06
C GLU A 118 14.15 -29.09 -42.17
N LEU A 119 14.88 -28.59 -41.18
CA LEU A 119 15.35 -27.21 -41.18
C LEU A 119 16.52 -27.09 -42.15
N SER A 120 16.27 -26.44 -43.28
CA SER A 120 17.30 -26.16 -44.28
C SER A 120 17.16 -24.72 -44.81
N VAL A 121 18.26 -24.18 -45.31
CA VAL A 121 18.31 -22.88 -45.99
C VAL A 121 19.15 -23.01 -47.26
N GLU A 122 18.86 -22.14 -48.23
CA GLU A 122 19.67 -22.02 -49.45
C GLU A 122 21.11 -21.63 -49.12
N ASP A 123 22.07 -22.06 -49.95
CA ASP A 123 23.50 -21.79 -49.71
C ASP A 123 23.81 -20.29 -49.55
N ALA A 124 23.12 -19.43 -50.30
CA ALA A 124 23.27 -17.97 -50.19
C ALA A 124 22.88 -17.39 -48.81
N MET A 125 22.04 -18.09 -48.04
CA MET A 125 21.64 -17.69 -46.69
C MET A 125 22.61 -18.18 -45.61
N LYS A 126 23.45 -19.18 -45.90
CA LYS A 126 24.40 -19.75 -44.93
C LYS A 126 25.42 -18.73 -44.43
N ASP A 127 25.88 -17.82 -45.29
CA ASP A 127 26.81 -16.75 -44.90
C ASP A 127 26.23 -15.79 -43.86
N HIS A 128 24.91 -15.56 -43.91
CA HIS A 128 24.20 -14.72 -42.95
C HIS A 128 24.04 -15.42 -41.60
N LEU A 129 23.77 -16.74 -41.62
CA LEU A 129 23.74 -17.56 -40.41
C LEU A 129 25.12 -17.65 -39.75
N GLN A 130 26.18 -17.82 -40.54
CA GLN A 130 27.57 -17.78 -40.07
C GLN A 130 27.90 -16.43 -39.42
N SER A 131 27.50 -15.33 -40.06
CA SER A 131 27.71 -13.98 -39.52
C SER A 131 26.95 -13.75 -38.21
N PHE A 132 25.71 -14.25 -38.11
CA PHE A 132 24.93 -14.16 -36.88
C PHE A 132 25.52 -15.02 -35.75
N GLY A 133 25.90 -16.27 -36.00
CA GLY A 133 26.51 -17.09 -34.95
C GLY A 133 27.87 -16.58 -34.48
N LYS A 134 28.64 -15.87 -35.33
CA LYS A 134 29.81 -15.10 -34.88
C LYS A 134 29.43 -13.95 -33.94
N ALA A 135 28.34 -13.25 -34.24
CA ALA A 135 27.82 -12.21 -33.34
C ALA A 135 27.36 -12.82 -32.01
N LEU A 136 26.77 -14.02 -32.01
CA LEU A 136 26.44 -14.75 -30.79
C LEU A 136 27.70 -15.09 -29.98
N LEU A 137 28.73 -15.68 -30.60
CA LEU A 137 30.01 -15.97 -29.93
C LEU A 137 30.65 -14.73 -29.28
N LYS A 138 30.47 -13.56 -29.91
CA LYS A 138 31.00 -12.30 -29.41
C LYS A 138 30.22 -11.73 -28.21
N HIS A 139 28.91 -11.95 -28.18
CA HIS A 139 28.01 -11.24 -27.26
C HIS A 139 27.36 -12.12 -26.18
N CYS A 140 27.35 -13.45 -26.34
CA CYS A 140 26.86 -14.34 -25.29
C CYS A 140 27.94 -14.55 -24.22
N THR A 141 27.54 -14.60 -22.95
CA THR A 141 28.46 -14.69 -21.82
C THR A 141 28.50 -16.06 -21.15
N ALA A 142 27.49 -16.91 -21.36
CA ALA A 142 27.33 -18.18 -20.64
C ALA A 142 27.21 -19.41 -21.55
N LEU A 143 27.64 -19.31 -22.81
CA LEU A 143 27.62 -20.47 -23.70
C LEU A 143 28.65 -21.52 -23.22
N GLY A 144 28.17 -22.75 -23.02
CA GLY A 144 29.01 -23.87 -22.56
C GLY A 144 30.10 -24.26 -23.56
N GLY A 145 30.93 -25.26 -23.21
CA GLY A 145 32.11 -25.65 -24.00
C GLY A 145 31.86 -26.03 -25.47
N ARG A 146 30.62 -26.33 -25.87
CA ARG A 146 30.23 -26.60 -27.28
C ARG A 146 30.29 -25.35 -28.18
N TRP A 147 30.29 -24.17 -27.58
CA TRP A 147 30.34 -22.88 -28.25
C TRP A 147 31.70 -22.19 -28.06
N GLN A 148 32.78 -22.97 -28.06
CA GLN A 148 34.12 -22.40 -28.12
C GLN A 148 34.44 -21.89 -29.55
N PRO A 149 35.17 -20.77 -29.67
CA PRO A 149 35.61 -20.26 -30.96
C PRO A 149 36.68 -21.19 -31.55
N THR A 150 36.28 -22.14 -32.39
CA THR A 150 37.18 -23.08 -33.08
C THR A 150 37.75 -22.52 -34.40
N GLY A 151 37.75 -21.19 -34.56
CA GLY A 151 38.22 -20.49 -35.76
C GLY A 151 37.25 -19.44 -36.28
N SER A 152 37.41 -19.05 -37.55
CA SER A 152 36.57 -18.03 -38.21
C SER A 152 35.29 -18.59 -38.83
N VAL A 153 34.97 -19.88 -38.65
CA VAL A 153 33.78 -20.53 -39.22
C VAL A 153 33.12 -21.37 -38.13
N LEU A 154 31.81 -21.26 -37.99
CA LEU A 154 31.03 -22.08 -37.06
C LEU A 154 31.07 -23.54 -37.51
N SER A 155 31.19 -24.45 -36.54
CA SER A 155 31.04 -25.88 -36.81
C SER A 155 29.63 -26.20 -37.33
N PRO A 156 29.44 -27.31 -38.08
CA PRO A 156 28.11 -27.71 -38.54
C PRO A 156 27.08 -27.78 -37.40
N GLY A 157 27.46 -28.33 -36.24
CA GLY A 157 26.57 -28.43 -35.08
C GLY A 157 26.15 -27.07 -34.50
N GLN A 158 27.06 -26.08 -34.47
CA GLN A 158 26.71 -24.70 -34.05
C GLN A 158 25.78 -24.03 -35.05
N LEU A 159 25.99 -24.26 -36.35
CA LEU A 159 25.12 -23.72 -37.39
C LEU A 159 23.71 -24.32 -37.32
N ASP A 160 23.61 -25.63 -37.10
CA ASP A 160 22.33 -26.32 -36.88
C ASP A 160 21.59 -25.76 -35.67
N GLU A 161 22.31 -25.44 -34.60
CA GLU A 161 21.74 -24.85 -33.39
C GLU A 161 21.23 -23.44 -33.62
N VAL A 162 21.95 -22.61 -34.39
CA VAL A 162 21.45 -21.30 -34.84
C VAL A 162 20.16 -21.46 -35.64
N MET A 163 20.08 -22.43 -36.54
CA MET A 163 18.85 -22.70 -37.30
C MET A 163 17.70 -23.12 -36.40
N ARG A 164 17.94 -23.99 -35.41
CA ARG A 164 16.93 -24.40 -34.41
C ARG A 164 16.44 -23.21 -33.59
N PHE A 165 17.32 -22.33 -33.13
CA PHE A 165 16.93 -21.09 -32.45
C PHE A 165 16.06 -20.19 -33.35
N LEU A 166 16.54 -19.89 -34.56
CA LEU A 166 15.81 -19.02 -35.49
C LEU A 166 14.45 -19.62 -35.90
N SER A 167 14.28 -20.94 -35.83
CA SER A 167 12.99 -21.60 -36.07
C SER A 167 11.95 -21.38 -34.97
N VAL A 168 12.36 -21.05 -33.73
CA VAL A 168 11.45 -20.65 -32.63
C VAL A 168 11.37 -19.15 -32.43
N PHE A 169 12.34 -18.40 -32.97
CA PHE A 169 12.41 -16.96 -32.82
C PHE A 169 11.28 -16.25 -33.56
N ARG A 170 10.79 -15.16 -32.97
CA ARG A 170 9.80 -14.25 -33.57
C ARG A 170 10.21 -12.81 -33.38
N PHE A 171 10.06 -12.02 -34.43
CA PHE A 171 10.21 -10.57 -34.36
C PHE A 171 8.83 -9.90 -34.32
N GLN A 172 8.61 -9.05 -33.33
CA GLN A 172 7.37 -8.30 -33.17
C GLN A 172 7.67 -6.81 -33.07
N ARG A 173 7.18 -6.04 -34.04
CA ARG A 173 7.22 -4.57 -33.94
C ARG A 173 6.20 -4.09 -32.93
N SER A 174 6.64 -3.25 -31.99
CA SER A 174 5.82 -2.54 -31.02
C SER A 174 5.55 -1.11 -31.51
N PRO A 175 4.40 -0.50 -31.16
CA PRO A 175 4.25 0.95 -31.29
C PRO A 175 5.34 1.68 -30.50
N GLU A 176 5.67 2.90 -30.93
CA GLU A 176 6.63 3.76 -30.24
C GLU A 176 6.18 4.06 -28.80
N GLN A 177 7.13 4.27 -27.89
CA GLN A 177 6.87 4.32 -26.45
C GLN A 177 5.95 5.48 -26.05
N ASP A 178 6.11 6.62 -26.69
CA ASP A 178 5.26 7.80 -26.56
C ASP A 178 3.83 7.53 -27.06
N VAL A 179 3.69 6.78 -28.15
CA VAL A 179 2.38 6.41 -28.72
C VAL A 179 1.71 5.29 -27.93
N ILE A 180 2.47 4.41 -27.28
CA ILE A 180 1.92 3.26 -26.55
C ILE A 180 0.90 3.70 -25.51
N ARG A 181 1.15 4.79 -24.77
CA ARG A 181 0.26 5.23 -23.69
C ARG A 181 -1.15 5.54 -24.21
N ASP A 182 -1.24 6.19 -25.36
CA ASP A 182 -2.51 6.62 -25.95
C ASP A 182 -3.15 5.53 -26.81
N ALA A 183 -2.33 4.74 -27.52
CA ALA A 183 -2.81 3.70 -28.41
C ALA A 183 -3.18 2.39 -27.68
N ALA A 184 -2.55 2.08 -26.54
CA ALA A 184 -2.76 0.81 -25.86
C ALA A 184 -4.20 0.60 -25.35
N PRO A 185 -4.86 1.59 -24.73
CA PRO A 185 -6.28 1.48 -24.37
C PRO A 185 -7.16 1.06 -25.57
N THR A 186 -7.03 1.75 -26.69
CA THR A 186 -7.84 1.48 -27.89
C THR A 186 -7.45 0.15 -28.55
N ARG A 187 -6.16 -0.20 -28.59
CA ARG A 187 -5.69 -1.37 -29.33
C ARG A 187 -5.84 -2.69 -28.57
N TYR A 188 -5.66 -2.67 -27.25
CA TYR A 188 -5.61 -3.89 -26.43
C TYR A 188 -6.81 -4.04 -25.49
N VAL A 189 -7.37 -2.94 -24.98
CA VAL A 189 -8.48 -3.00 -24.03
C VAL A 189 -9.84 -2.90 -24.72
N LYS A 190 -9.99 -2.02 -25.71
CA LYS A 190 -11.28 -1.90 -26.41
C LYS A 190 -11.81 -3.25 -26.96
N PRO A 191 -11.00 -4.12 -27.60
CA PRO A 191 -11.50 -5.43 -28.05
C PRO A 191 -12.01 -6.31 -26.90
N VAL A 192 -11.37 -6.22 -25.74
CA VAL A 192 -11.81 -6.92 -24.52
C VAL A 192 -13.16 -6.36 -24.05
N LEU A 193 -13.30 -5.04 -23.96
CA LEU A 193 -14.55 -4.41 -23.51
C LEU A 193 -15.70 -4.64 -24.48
N ASP A 194 -15.42 -4.62 -25.79
CA ASP A 194 -16.38 -4.97 -26.83
C ASP A 194 -16.84 -6.44 -26.66
N ARG A 195 -15.93 -7.37 -26.32
CA ARG A 195 -16.26 -8.78 -26.02
C ARG A 195 -17.07 -8.94 -24.72
N LEU A 196 -16.81 -8.10 -23.73
CA LEU A 196 -17.53 -8.08 -22.44
C LEU A 196 -18.84 -7.27 -22.51
N ALA A 197 -19.18 -6.68 -23.66
CA ALA A 197 -20.31 -5.77 -23.84
C ALA A 197 -20.33 -4.60 -22.83
N SER A 198 -19.16 -4.12 -22.41
CA SER A 198 -19.02 -3.03 -21.45
C SER A 198 -18.76 -1.69 -22.15
N THR A 199 -19.37 -0.62 -21.64
CA THR A 199 -19.13 0.76 -22.08
C THR A 199 -18.08 1.48 -21.23
N ALA A 200 -17.30 0.76 -20.42
CA ALA A 200 -16.26 1.37 -19.61
C ALA A 200 -15.20 2.07 -20.50
N PRO A 201 -14.58 3.18 -20.05
CA PRO A 201 -13.51 3.83 -20.79
C PRO A 201 -12.31 2.88 -20.89
N PRO A 202 -11.81 2.57 -22.10
CA PRO A 202 -10.66 1.67 -22.25
C PRO A 202 -9.42 2.12 -21.48
N VAL A 203 -9.24 3.44 -21.28
CA VAL A 203 -8.10 4.00 -20.55
C VAL A 203 -8.10 3.62 -19.07
N ALA A 204 -9.26 3.65 -18.41
CA ALA A 204 -9.38 3.29 -17.00
C ALA A 204 -9.00 1.82 -16.79
N VAL A 205 -9.52 0.95 -17.65
CA VAL A 205 -9.24 -0.50 -17.58
C VAL A 205 -7.77 -0.80 -17.94
N TRP A 206 -7.20 -0.07 -18.92
CA TRP A 206 -5.78 -0.19 -19.27
C TRP A 206 -4.88 0.16 -18.08
N ASP A 207 -5.16 1.27 -17.41
CA ASP A 207 -4.34 1.73 -16.31
C ASP A 207 -4.35 0.71 -15.16
N GLU A 208 -5.50 0.17 -14.79
CA GLU A 208 -5.61 -0.86 -13.75
C GLU A 208 -4.81 -2.11 -14.10
N VAL A 209 -4.96 -2.66 -15.30
CA VAL A 209 -4.18 -3.83 -15.74
C VAL A 209 -2.69 -3.49 -15.82
N LEU A 210 -2.31 -2.30 -16.29
CA LEU A 210 -0.91 -1.88 -16.28
C LEU A 210 -0.36 -1.77 -14.86
N SER A 211 -1.18 -1.46 -13.85
CA SER A 211 -0.79 -1.48 -12.43
C SER A 211 -0.35 -2.84 -11.99
N LEU A 212 -1.23 -3.82 -12.22
CA LEU A 212 -0.99 -5.21 -11.85
C LEU A 212 0.37 -5.68 -12.39
N PHE A 213 0.66 -5.39 -13.67
CA PHE A 213 1.95 -5.75 -14.25
C PHE A 213 3.14 -4.98 -13.66
N ARG A 214 3.00 -3.68 -13.38
CA ARG A 214 4.09 -2.89 -12.77
C ARG A 214 4.45 -3.38 -11.37
N GLU A 215 3.45 -3.70 -10.58
CA GLU A 215 3.63 -4.25 -9.23
C GLU A 215 4.39 -5.58 -9.29
N ARG A 216 3.96 -6.50 -10.14
CA ARG A 216 4.62 -7.81 -10.35
C ARG A 216 6.02 -7.70 -10.93
N MET A 217 6.27 -6.68 -11.75
CA MET A 217 7.61 -6.34 -12.24
C MET A 217 8.51 -5.85 -11.10
N GLN A 218 8.02 -4.94 -10.25
CA GLN A 218 8.79 -4.35 -9.15
C GLN A 218 9.05 -5.30 -7.97
N ALA A 219 8.21 -6.32 -7.77
CA ALA A 219 8.30 -7.27 -6.65
C ALA A 219 9.63 -8.03 -6.54
N ALA A 220 10.50 -7.97 -7.56
CA ALA A 220 11.79 -8.64 -7.57
C ALA A 220 12.85 -8.00 -6.65
N GLY A 221 12.76 -6.68 -6.44
CA GLY A 221 13.92 -5.91 -6.00
C GLY A 221 15.12 -6.06 -6.96
N PRO A 222 16.23 -5.34 -6.73
CA PRO A 222 17.47 -5.61 -7.45
C PRO A 222 18.01 -6.99 -7.03
N THR A 223 18.12 -7.96 -7.97
CA THR A 223 18.75 -9.26 -7.68
C THR A 223 20.23 -9.04 -7.31
N PRO A 224 20.66 -9.33 -6.07
CA PRO A 224 22.00 -8.94 -5.56
C PRO A 224 23.17 -9.59 -6.30
N THR A 225 22.94 -10.68 -7.02
CA THR A 225 24.01 -11.49 -7.63
C THR A 225 23.98 -11.55 -9.14
N GLY A 226 22.97 -10.94 -9.81
CA GLY A 226 22.78 -11.06 -11.26
C GLY A 226 22.74 -12.50 -11.80
N ARG A 227 22.66 -13.49 -10.89
CA ARG A 227 22.68 -14.92 -11.20
C ARG A 227 21.26 -15.43 -11.41
N LEU A 228 21.19 -16.42 -12.28
CA LEU A 228 19.96 -17.01 -12.79
C LEU A 228 19.37 -18.01 -11.81
N PRO A 229 18.06 -17.94 -11.51
CA PRO A 229 17.39 -19.00 -10.77
C PRO A 229 16.92 -20.15 -11.69
N ASP A 230 17.12 -21.41 -11.31
CA ASP A 230 16.82 -22.61 -12.13
C ASP A 230 15.32 -23.04 -12.07
N VAL A 231 14.40 -22.19 -12.53
CA VAL A 231 12.95 -22.45 -12.32
C VAL A 231 12.26 -23.17 -13.49
N LEU A 232 12.86 -23.20 -14.68
CA LEU A 232 12.26 -23.85 -15.86
C LEU A 232 13.10 -24.99 -16.46
N THR A 233 14.25 -25.29 -15.88
CA THR A 233 15.04 -26.47 -16.22
C THR A 233 14.50 -27.67 -15.46
N ASP A 234 13.80 -28.54 -16.20
CA ASP A 234 13.22 -29.82 -15.77
C ASP A 234 14.29 -30.88 -15.42
N ASP A 235 15.51 -30.45 -15.08
CA ASP A 235 16.61 -31.37 -14.83
C ASP A 235 16.45 -31.98 -13.44
N ARG A 236 16.28 -33.30 -13.49
CA ARG A 236 16.19 -34.31 -12.42
C ARG A 236 17.48 -34.38 -11.58
N GLY A 237 17.99 -33.24 -11.11
CA GLY A 237 18.94 -33.20 -10.01
C GLY A 237 18.26 -33.69 -8.72
N PRO A 238 19.02 -34.22 -7.75
CA PRO A 238 18.49 -34.75 -6.49
C PRO A 238 17.94 -33.67 -5.54
N THR A 239 17.74 -32.43 -6.00
CA THR A 239 17.13 -31.37 -5.21
C THR A 239 15.61 -31.56 -5.16
N THR A 240 15.11 -31.67 -3.94
CA THR A 240 13.75 -32.10 -3.55
C THR A 240 12.63 -31.10 -3.83
N ALA A 241 12.93 -29.92 -4.37
CA ALA A 241 11.93 -28.91 -4.62
C ALA A 241 11.07 -29.29 -5.84
N THR A 242 9.81 -29.60 -5.59
CA THR A 242 8.77 -29.85 -6.59
C THR A 242 8.56 -28.60 -7.45
N ALA A 243 8.07 -28.77 -8.68
CA ALA A 243 7.73 -27.65 -9.56
C ALA A 243 6.76 -26.65 -8.90
N SER A 244 5.88 -27.14 -8.01
CA SER A 244 4.94 -26.32 -7.25
C SER A 244 5.64 -25.41 -6.23
N GLU A 245 6.71 -25.88 -5.58
CA GLU A 245 7.46 -25.07 -4.61
C GLU A 245 8.24 -23.95 -5.33
N ARG A 246 8.87 -24.26 -6.46
CA ARG A 246 9.58 -23.24 -7.27
C ARG A 246 8.61 -22.21 -7.87
N GLU A 247 7.41 -22.64 -8.25
CA GLU A 247 6.36 -21.73 -8.69
C GLU A 247 5.84 -20.86 -7.54
N GLY A 248 5.75 -21.41 -6.32
CA GLY A 248 5.46 -20.67 -5.10
C GLY A 248 6.41 -19.50 -4.85
N ASP A 249 7.72 -19.72 -5.06
CA ASP A 249 8.74 -18.67 -4.94
C ASP A 249 8.58 -17.56 -5.99
N LEU A 250 8.01 -17.88 -7.15
CA LEU A 250 7.75 -16.93 -8.23
C LEU A 250 6.34 -16.35 -8.21
N GLN A 251 5.48 -16.78 -7.28
CA GLN A 251 4.06 -16.43 -7.29
C GLN A 251 3.85 -14.91 -7.26
N ASN A 252 4.71 -14.19 -6.55
CA ASN A 252 4.66 -12.73 -6.48
C ASN A 252 5.01 -12.00 -7.79
N ARG A 253 5.46 -12.74 -8.81
CA ARG A 253 5.90 -12.24 -10.13
C ARG A 253 5.01 -12.76 -11.26
N ILE A 254 4.05 -13.62 -10.94
CA ILE A 254 3.13 -14.19 -11.91
C ILE A 254 1.88 -13.31 -11.98
N VAL A 255 1.45 -13.02 -13.21
CA VAL A 255 0.13 -12.48 -13.53
C VAL A 255 -0.67 -13.57 -14.21
N THR A 256 -1.71 -14.05 -13.56
CA THR A 256 -2.67 -15.02 -14.09
C THR A 256 -3.77 -14.33 -14.91
N LEU A 257 -4.48 -15.07 -15.75
CA LEU A 257 -5.64 -14.49 -16.45
C LEU A 257 -6.82 -14.22 -15.50
N ASP A 258 -6.96 -14.98 -14.41
CA ASP A 258 -7.96 -14.72 -13.37
C ASP A 258 -7.75 -13.36 -12.69
N GLU A 259 -6.49 -13.01 -12.37
CA GLU A 259 -6.17 -11.67 -11.84
C GLU A 259 -6.48 -10.58 -12.86
N ILE A 260 -6.14 -10.78 -14.14
CA ILE A 260 -6.51 -9.84 -15.21
C ILE A 260 -8.03 -9.69 -15.31
N ASP A 261 -8.79 -10.80 -15.27
CA ASP A 261 -10.27 -10.80 -15.27
C ASP A 261 -10.82 -9.99 -14.10
N ALA A 262 -10.36 -10.29 -12.88
CA ALA A 262 -10.77 -9.60 -11.66
C ALA A 262 -10.48 -8.10 -11.74
N THR A 263 -9.25 -7.71 -12.12
CA THR A 263 -8.86 -6.30 -12.29
C THR A 263 -9.75 -5.58 -13.30
N ILE A 264 -10.03 -6.20 -14.45
CA ILE A 264 -10.90 -5.61 -15.48
C ILE A 264 -12.33 -5.45 -14.97
N ARG A 265 -12.90 -6.47 -14.31
CA ARG A 265 -14.27 -6.41 -13.79
C ARG A 265 -14.43 -5.38 -12.69
N ILE A 266 -13.43 -5.25 -11.80
CA ILE A 266 -13.40 -4.20 -10.79
C ILE A 266 -13.39 -2.82 -11.48
N ALA A 267 -12.51 -2.61 -12.46
CA ALA A 267 -12.44 -1.35 -13.19
C ALA A 267 -13.76 -0.99 -13.90
N ILE A 268 -14.42 -1.98 -14.52
CA ILE A 268 -15.74 -1.80 -15.16
C ILE A 268 -16.79 -1.42 -14.12
N ARG A 269 -16.89 -2.18 -13.02
CA ARG A 269 -17.88 -1.92 -11.96
C ARG A 269 -17.67 -0.54 -11.33
N SER A 270 -16.43 -0.15 -11.05
CA SER A 270 -16.09 1.17 -10.53
C SER A 270 -16.55 2.28 -11.48
N PHE A 271 -16.38 2.09 -12.79
CA PHE A 271 -16.91 3.03 -13.78
C PHE A 271 -18.45 3.04 -13.82
N GLU A 272 -19.10 1.88 -13.75
CA GLU A 272 -20.57 1.79 -13.74
C GLU A 272 -21.19 2.44 -12.50
N ILE A 273 -20.54 2.33 -11.33
CA ILE A 273 -20.93 3.03 -10.10
C ILE A 273 -20.82 4.54 -10.32
N VAL A 274 -19.73 5.03 -10.91
CA VAL A 274 -19.56 6.46 -11.23
C VAL A 274 -20.58 6.93 -12.27
N ARG A 275 -21.00 6.06 -13.20
CA ARG A 275 -22.01 6.35 -14.24
C ARG A 275 -23.44 6.25 -13.73
N SER A 276 -23.71 5.41 -12.71
CA SER A 276 -25.02 5.35 -12.08
C SER A 276 -25.42 6.76 -11.65
N ASP A 277 -26.63 7.15 -12.04
CA ASP A 277 -27.04 8.56 -12.09
C ASP A 277 -26.71 9.24 -10.75
N PRO A 278 -25.91 10.33 -10.75
CA PRO A 278 -25.72 11.13 -9.54
C PRO A 278 -27.06 11.48 -8.86
N ALA A 279 -28.16 11.54 -9.62
CA ALA A 279 -29.52 11.71 -9.13
C ALA A 279 -29.98 10.64 -8.13
N GLU A 280 -29.48 9.40 -8.20
CA GLU A 280 -29.85 8.32 -7.29
C GLU A 280 -28.99 8.28 -6.01
N THR A 281 -27.91 9.06 -5.94
CA THR A 281 -27.12 9.17 -4.70
C THR A 281 -28.00 9.76 -3.60
N THR A 282 -28.16 9.01 -2.51
CA THR A 282 -28.93 9.43 -1.34
C THR A 282 -28.00 9.81 -0.20
N MET A 283 -28.41 10.76 0.63
CA MET A 283 -27.69 11.15 1.86
C MET A 283 -28.67 11.25 3.02
N ILE A 284 -28.24 10.84 4.21
CA ILE A 284 -28.99 11.07 5.45
C ILE A 284 -28.94 12.56 5.78
N VAL A 285 -30.11 13.19 5.94
CA VAL A 285 -30.25 14.60 6.29
C VAL A 285 -29.68 14.82 7.70
N PRO A 286 -28.63 15.64 7.85
CA PRO A 286 -28.00 15.89 9.15
C PRO A 286 -28.93 16.72 10.07
N ASP A 287 -28.77 16.59 11.39
CA ASP A 287 -29.45 17.47 12.37
C ASP A 287 -28.97 18.93 12.34
N PHE A 288 -27.90 19.22 11.59
CA PHE A 288 -27.35 20.57 11.44
C PHE A 288 -28.20 21.35 10.44
N TYR A 289 -28.67 22.56 10.80
CA TYR A 289 -29.71 23.31 10.06
C TYR A 289 -31.13 22.71 10.16
N GLU A 290 -31.49 22.08 11.28
CA GLU A 290 -32.83 21.52 11.55
C GLU A 290 -34.00 22.41 11.10
N ASP A 291 -33.96 23.70 11.43
CA ASP A 291 -34.98 24.67 11.08
C ASP A 291 -35.08 24.91 9.57
N VAL A 292 -33.94 24.88 8.86
CA VAL A 292 -33.91 24.97 7.38
C VAL A 292 -34.47 23.70 6.77
N TRP A 293 -34.08 22.52 7.26
CA TRP A 293 -34.58 21.24 6.73
C TRP A 293 -36.08 21.10 6.90
N THR A 294 -36.58 21.42 8.09
CA THR A 294 -38.01 21.42 8.39
C THR A 294 -38.75 22.39 7.48
N ALA A 295 -38.21 23.60 7.26
CA ALA A 295 -38.79 24.54 6.31
C ALA A 295 -38.81 24.00 4.88
N GLU A 296 -37.76 23.27 4.45
CA GLU A 296 -37.69 22.62 3.14
C GLU A 296 -38.47 21.30 3.03
N GLY A 297 -39.15 20.86 4.10
CA GLY A 297 -39.91 19.61 4.12
C GLY A 297 -39.02 18.35 4.19
N LEU A 298 -37.76 18.51 4.56
CA LEU A 298 -36.81 17.42 4.76
C LEU A 298 -36.83 16.96 6.23
N SER A 299 -36.95 15.65 6.45
CA SER A 299 -36.92 15.07 7.79
C SER A 299 -35.49 14.76 8.23
N ILE A 300 -35.09 15.22 9.43
CA ILE A 300 -33.79 14.89 10.02
C ILE A 300 -33.67 13.38 10.19
N GLY A 301 -32.52 12.82 9.80
CA GLY A 301 -32.30 11.37 9.79
C GLY A 301 -32.98 10.64 8.63
N GLY A 302 -33.84 11.32 7.84
CA GLY A 302 -34.38 10.82 6.59
C GLY A 302 -33.35 10.85 5.46
N THR A 303 -33.65 10.21 4.34
CA THR A 303 -32.78 10.20 3.14
C THR A 303 -33.25 11.22 2.12
N VAL A 304 -32.32 11.94 1.50
CA VAL A 304 -32.58 12.89 0.40
C VAL A 304 -31.74 12.55 -0.82
N ARG A 305 -32.31 12.68 -2.02
CA ARG A 305 -31.63 12.44 -3.30
C ARG A 305 -31.02 13.71 -3.90
N ALA A 306 -30.00 13.57 -4.74
CA ALA A 306 -29.39 14.72 -5.40
C ALA A 306 -30.36 15.51 -6.29
N ALA A 307 -31.30 14.83 -6.97
CA ALA A 307 -32.31 15.51 -7.78
C ALA A 307 -33.27 16.38 -6.93
N GLU A 308 -33.63 15.92 -5.73
CA GLU A 308 -34.50 16.66 -4.80
C GLU A 308 -33.80 17.94 -4.31
N VAL A 309 -32.53 17.84 -3.93
CA VAL A 309 -31.73 19.01 -3.50
C VAL A 309 -31.53 20.01 -4.63
N ALA A 310 -31.32 19.54 -5.87
CA ALA A 310 -31.23 20.40 -7.04
C ALA A 310 -32.55 21.18 -7.27
N ALA A 311 -33.70 20.50 -7.19
CA ALA A 311 -35.01 21.14 -7.30
C ALA A 311 -35.27 22.18 -6.19
N LEU A 312 -34.88 21.88 -4.95
CA LEU A 312 -34.97 22.81 -3.82
C LEU A 312 -34.09 24.06 -4.02
N THR A 313 -32.91 23.89 -4.63
CA THR A 313 -31.97 24.98 -4.91
C THR A 313 -32.52 25.94 -5.98
N THR A 314 -33.23 25.43 -6.98
CA THR A 314 -33.87 26.26 -8.02
C THR A 314 -35.17 26.94 -7.55
N THR A 315 -35.81 26.40 -6.51
CA THR A 315 -37.08 26.94 -6.01
C THR A 315 -36.83 28.19 -5.18
N SER A 316 -37.36 29.32 -5.66
CA SER A 316 -37.35 30.58 -4.92
C SER A 316 -38.41 30.54 -3.80
N ARG A 317 -38.05 30.98 -2.60
CA ARG A 317 -38.98 31.17 -1.48
C ARG A 317 -39.19 32.65 -1.22
N PRO A 318 -40.26 33.25 -1.78
CA PRO A 318 -40.58 34.65 -1.49
C PRO A 318 -40.92 34.80 0.00
N GLY A 319 -40.45 35.89 0.61
CA GLY A 319 -40.75 36.24 2.01
C GLY A 319 -39.70 35.86 3.05
N LEU A 320 -38.59 35.20 2.68
CA LEU A 320 -37.47 35.00 3.60
C LEU A 320 -36.69 36.31 3.82
N SER A 321 -36.23 36.54 5.05
CA SER A 321 -35.27 37.60 5.31
C SER A 321 -33.98 37.34 4.51
N ARG A 322 -33.20 38.39 4.24
CA ARG A 322 -31.92 38.23 3.52
C ARG A 322 -30.97 37.26 4.23
N VAL A 323 -31.00 37.24 5.56
CA VAL A 323 -30.17 36.34 6.39
C VAL A 323 -30.66 34.90 6.25
N ASP A 324 -31.97 34.67 6.33
CA ASP A 324 -32.55 33.34 6.21
C ASP A 324 -32.39 32.76 4.81
N ALA A 325 -32.54 33.59 3.77
CA ALA A 325 -32.30 33.20 2.38
C ALA A 325 -30.83 32.80 2.16
N ALA A 326 -29.87 33.57 2.71
CA ALA A 326 -28.45 33.25 2.62
C ALA A 326 -28.11 31.96 3.37
N ARG A 327 -28.70 31.76 4.56
CA ARG A 327 -28.53 30.55 5.37
C ARG A 327 -29.11 29.33 4.68
N ARG A 328 -30.34 29.41 4.15
CA ARG A 328 -30.98 28.38 3.33
C ARG A 328 -30.12 27.99 2.14
N ASN A 329 -29.67 28.97 1.37
CA ASN A 329 -28.85 28.72 0.18
C ASN A 329 -27.50 28.06 0.56
N SER A 330 -26.88 28.49 1.67
CA SER A 330 -25.64 27.88 2.16
C SER A 330 -25.86 26.42 2.58
N ALA A 331 -26.98 26.11 3.24
CA ALA A 331 -27.32 24.75 3.67
C ALA A 331 -27.60 23.84 2.46
N LEU A 332 -28.43 24.27 1.50
CA LEU A 332 -28.70 23.52 0.27
C LEU A 332 -27.44 23.31 -0.58
N THR A 333 -26.58 24.33 -0.69
CA THR A 333 -25.29 24.21 -1.40
C THR A 333 -24.37 23.21 -0.71
N THR A 334 -24.33 23.22 0.64
CA THR A 334 -23.55 22.26 1.43
C THR A 334 -24.02 20.84 1.16
N LEU A 335 -25.34 20.62 1.23
CA LEU A 335 -25.95 19.32 1.01
C LEU A 335 -25.70 18.80 -0.40
N GLY A 336 -25.86 19.66 -1.42
CA GLY A 336 -25.57 19.31 -2.81
C GLY A 336 -24.10 18.94 -3.04
N LEU A 337 -23.18 19.67 -2.43
CA LEU A 337 -21.74 19.36 -2.49
C LEU A 337 -21.40 18.04 -1.78
N ALA A 338 -22.00 17.79 -0.61
CA ALA A 338 -21.81 16.55 0.14
C ALA A 338 -22.33 15.32 -0.64
N LEU A 339 -23.47 15.44 -1.31
CA LEU A 339 -24.01 14.40 -2.21
C LEU A 339 -23.07 14.10 -3.38
N GLN A 340 -22.48 15.13 -4.01
CA GLN A 340 -21.48 14.93 -5.07
C GLN A 340 -20.21 14.25 -4.54
N ALA A 341 -19.80 14.58 -3.32
CA ALA A 341 -18.67 13.92 -2.68
C ALA A 341 -18.99 12.49 -2.25
N LYS A 342 -20.26 12.18 -1.93
CA LYS A 342 -20.69 10.82 -1.55
C LYS A 342 -20.53 9.84 -2.71
N SER A 343 -20.84 10.23 -3.94
CA SER A 343 -20.61 9.34 -5.09
C SER A 343 -19.12 9.03 -5.29
N VAL A 344 -18.24 10.00 -5.05
CA VAL A 344 -16.78 9.78 -5.02
C VAL A 344 -16.41 8.87 -3.86
N PHE A 345 -16.91 9.13 -2.66
CA PHE A 345 -16.68 8.31 -1.46
C PHE A 345 -17.05 6.83 -1.69
N THR A 346 -18.22 6.56 -2.28
CA THR A 346 -18.64 5.20 -2.63
C THR A 346 -17.75 4.59 -3.72
N ALA A 347 -17.37 5.36 -4.74
CA ALA A 347 -16.42 4.90 -5.77
C ALA A 347 -15.01 4.60 -5.22
N LEU A 348 -14.63 5.26 -4.11
CA LEU A 348 -13.41 4.99 -3.35
C LEU A 348 -13.55 3.80 -2.38
N ASN A 349 -14.69 3.10 -2.38
CA ASN A 349 -15.04 2.08 -1.40
C ASN A 349 -14.94 2.57 0.05
N GLY A 350 -15.24 3.86 0.28
CA GLY A 350 -15.14 4.48 1.60
C GLY A 350 -16.04 3.83 2.66
N GLU A 351 -17.13 3.17 2.23
CA GLU A 351 -18.06 2.45 3.10
C GLU A 351 -17.44 1.20 3.75
N ALA A 352 -16.40 0.63 3.13
CA ALA A 352 -15.68 -0.51 3.69
C ALA A 352 -14.67 -0.12 4.79
N LEU A 353 -14.37 1.17 4.95
CA LEU A 353 -13.44 1.64 5.97
C LEU A 353 -14.12 1.67 7.34
N LEU A 354 -13.37 1.28 8.37
CA LEU A 354 -13.81 1.40 9.75
C LEU A 354 -14.09 2.87 10.10
N SER A 355 -15.15 3.12 10.87
CA SER A 355 -15.54 4.48 11.28
C SER A 355 -14.39 5.24 11.99
N ALA A 356 -13.58 4.54 12.79
CA ALA A 356 -12.39 5.11 13.42
C ALA A 356 -11.36 5.62 12.40
N THR A 357 -11.08 4.83 11.35
CA THR A 357 -10.20 5.23 10.24
C THR A 357 -10.72 6.48 9.54
N LEU A 358 -12.03 6.54 9.28
CA LEU A 358 -12.67 7.72 8.70
C LEU A 358 -12.52 8.97 9.58
N HIS A 359 -12.69 8.85 10.91
CA HIS A 359 -12.49 9.95 11.85
C HIS A 359 -11.06 10.51 11.82
N ILE A 360 -10.07 9.63 11.72
CA ILE A 360 -8.66 10.00 11.68
C ILE A 360 -8.35 10.74 10.38
N ILE A 361 -8.74 10.17 9.23
CA ILE A 361 -8.57 10.83 7.93
C ILE A 361 -9.29 12.18 7.96
N TYR A 362 -10.51 12.24 8.48
CA TYR A 362 -11.25 13.49 8.63
C TYR A 362 -10.49 14.52 9.47
N LYS A 363 -9.99 14.13 10.65
CA LYS A 363 -9.23 15.04 11.52
C LYS A 363 -7.96 15.56 10.84
N GLN A 364 -7.23 14.69 10.16
CA GLN A 364 -5.98 15.03 9.49
C GLN A 364 -6.20 15.97 8.30
N GLU A 365 -7.27 15.76 7.52
CA GLU A 365 -7.49 16.50 6.29
C GLU A 365 -8.39 17.73 6.45
N VAL A 366 -9.36 17.69 7.37
CA VAL A 366 -10.29 18.79 7.64
C VAL A 366 -9.79 19.67 8.78
N GLY A 367 -8.93 19.15 9.66
CA GLY A 367 -8.30 19.88 10.76
C GLY A 367 -9.07 19.88 12.08
N ARG A 368 -10.24 19.23 12.14
CA ARG A 368 -11.08 19.09 13.35
C ARG A 368 -11.68 17.69 13.42
N TRP A 369 -12.06 17.24 14.62
CA TRP A 369 -12.80 15.99 14.76
C TRP A 369 -14.24 16.17 14.26
N PRO A 370 -14.84 15.16 13.61
CA PRO A 370 -16.23 15.23 13.18
C PRO A 370 -17.17 15.17 14.40
N THR A 371 -18.37 15.73 14.28
CA THR A 371 -19.35 15.69 15.39
C THR A 371 -20.17 14.39 15.44
N GLY A 372 -20.05 13.51 14.44
CA GLY A 372 -20.75 12.23 14.38
C GLY A 372 -19.89 11.09 13.80
N ASP A 373 -20.42 9.87 13.87
CA ASP A 373 -19.78 8.60 13.47
C ASP A 373 -20.15 8.12 12.05
N ARG A 374 -21.20 8.70 11.45
CA ARG A 374 -21.66 8.36 10.09
C ARG A 374 -20.87 9.09 9.01
N ALA A 375 -20.53 8.37 7.93
CA ALA A 375 -19.84 8.93 6.77
C ALA A 375 -20.61 10.12 6.14
N ASP A 376 -21.94 10.02 6.02
CA ASP A 376 -22.79 11.10 5.51
C ASP A 376 -22.63 12.41 6.32
N ARG A 377 -22.52 12.28 7.64
CA ARG A 377 -22.30 13.43 8.53
C ARG A 377 -20.92 14.05 8.29
N MET A 378 -19.89 13.23 8.18
CA MET A 378 -18.53 13.70 7.89
C MET A 378 -18.46 14.42 6.53
N LEU A 379 -19.03 13.84 5.48
CA LEU A 379 -19.08 14.45 4.15
C LEU A 379 -19.80 15.81 4.19
N PHE A 380 -20.92 15.90 4.91
CA PHE A 380 -21.63 17.16 5.09
C PHE A 380 -20.80 18.21 5.84
N GLU A 381 -20.18 17.85 6.97
CA GLU A 381 -19.35 18.79 7.74
C GLU A 381 -18.09 19.24 6.98
N ALA A 382 -17.50 18.35 6.17
CA ALA A 382 -16.38 18.69 5.29
C ALA A 382 -16.82 19.61 4.15
N ALA A 383 -18.01 19.39 3.57
CA ALA A 383 -18.60 20.28 2.56
C ALA A 383 -18.87 21.69 3.11
N ASP A 384 -19.40 21.78 4.33
CA ASP A 384 -19.62 23.07 5.00
C ASP A 384 -18.29 23.79 5.26
N ALA A 385 -17.29 23.08 5.80
CA ALA A 385 -15.95 23.62 5.97
C ALA A 385 -15.34 24.09 4.63
N HIS A 386 -15.59 23.35 3.55
CA HIS A 386 -15.12 23.68 2.20
C HIS A 386 -15.77 24.96 1.66
N LEU A 387 -17.08 25.16 1.84
CA LEU A 387 -17.74 26.40 1.42
C LEU A 387 -17.25 27.62 2.20
N ARG A 388 -16.97 27.47 3.50
CA ARG A 388 -16.35 28.54 4.30
C ARG A 388 -14.95 28.86 3.83
N PHE A 389 -14.16 27.83 3.51
CA PHE A 389 -12.81 27.97 2.96
C PHE A 389 -12.82 28.77 1.65
N ARG A 390 -13.74 28.48 0.72
CA ARG A 390 -13.86 29.20 -0.56
C ARG A 390 -14.26 30.68 -0.44
N ARG A 391 -14.86 31.09 0.68
CA ARG A 391 -15.20 32.51 0.94
C ARG A 391 -13.99 33.33 1.39
N GLN A 392 -12.93 32.68 1.82
CA GLN A 392 -11.70 33.32 2.24
C GLN A 392 -10.74 33.40 1.04
N PRO A 393 -10.02 34.52 0.84
CA PRO A 393 -9.01 34.65 -0.20
C PRO A 393 -7.77 33.86 0.19
N HIS A 394 -7.86 32.53 0.11
CA HIS A 394 -6.72 31.65 0.27
C HIS A 394 -6.09 31.39 -1.10
N GLY A 395 -4.78 31.16 -1.11
CA GLY A 395 -4.07 30.67 -2.29
C GLY A 395 -4.62 29.33 -2.79
N SER A 396 -4.05 28.80 -3.86
CA SER A 396 -4.48 27.61 -4.63
C SER A 396 -4.64 26.28 -3.87
N ALA A 397 -4.68 26.28 -2.54
CA ALA A 397 -4.78 25.06 -1.74
C ALA A 397 -6.12 24.34 -1.90
N LEU A 398 -6.06 23.01 -1.87
CA LEU A 398 -7.23 22.12 -1.83
C LEU A 398 -8.13 22.44 -0.62
N GLY A 399 -9.42 22.54 -0.86
CA GLY A 399 -10.40 22.73 0.20
C GLY A 399 -10.55 21.48 1.08
N PRO A 400 -11.05 21.64 2.34
CA PRO A 400 -11.21 20.55 3.30
C PRO A 400 -11.90 19.28 2.77
N LEU A 401 -12.98 19.42 2.00
CA LEU A 401 -13.68 18.26 1.43
C LEU A 401 -12.83 17.48 0.42
N THR A 402 -12.13 18.18 -0.47
CA THR A 402 -11.22 17.54 -1.44
C THR A 402 -10.08 16.84 -0.71
N ARG A 403 -9.44 17.51 0.25
CA ARG A 403 -8.39 16.89 1.08
C ARG A 403 -8.89 15.63 1.76
N PHE A 404 -10.11 15.65 2.32
CA PHE A 404 -10.72 14.49 2.96
C PHE A 404 -10.88 13.32 1.99
N LEU A 405 -11.44 13.55 0.79
CA LEU A 405 -11.56 12.52 -0.25
C LEU A 405 -10.19 12.04 -0.78
N THR A 406 -9.19 12.92 -0.87
CA THR A 406 -7.83 12.54 -1.26
C THR A 406 -7.16 11.67 -0.20
N GLY A 407 -7.30 12.00 1.09
CA GLY A 407 -6.80 11.18 2.19
C GLY A 407 -7.51 9.82 2.25
N LEU A 408 -8.81 9.79 1.93
CA LEU A 408 -9.59 8.56 1.77
C LEU A 408 -9.04 7.71 0.63
N ALA A 409 -8.87 8.30 -0.55
CA ALA A 409 -8.33 7.62 -1.71
C ALA A 409 -6.93 7.05 -1.43
N ALA A 410 -6.06 7.82 -0.78
CA ALA A 410 -4.71 7.36 -0.42
C ALA A 410 -4.71 6.19 0.57
N SER A 411 -5.77 6.03 1.36
CA SER A 411 -5.91 4.95 2.34
C SER A 411 -6.59 3.70 1.74
N ALA A 412 -7.51 3.90 0.78
CA ALA A 412 -8.34 2.84 0.21
C ALA A 412 -7.87 2.32 -1.15
N SER A 413 -7.01 3.08 -1.85
CA SER A 413 -6.65 2.79 -3.22
C SER A 413 -5.15 2.96 -3.45
N PRO A 414 -4.52 2.06 -4.23
CA PRO A 414 -3.14 2.25 -4.68
C PRO A 414 -3.02 3.42 -5.67
N ARG A 415 -4.11 3.98 -6.18
CA ARG A 415 -4.08 5.04 -7.19
C ARG A 415 -5.16 6.07 -6.95
N ILE A 416 -4.96 7.25 -7.50
CA ILE A 416 -5.98 8.29 -7.51
C ILE A 416 -7.08 7.88 -8.47
N PRO A 417 -8.31 7.68 -8.00
CA PRO A 417 -9.39 7.25 -8.89
C PRO A 417 -9.87 8.42 -9.74
N ALA A 418 -10.22 8.16 -11.00
CA ALA A 418 -10.66 9.19 -11.94
C ALA A 418 -11.89 10.00 -11.44
N ALA A 419 -12.70 9.40 -10.57
CA ALA A 419 -13.80 10.07 -9.88
C ALA A 419 -13.31 11.23 -9.00
N LEU A 420 -12.16 11.09 -8.34
CA LEU A 420 -11.53 12.13 -7.54
C LEU A 420 -10.99 13.26 -8.44
N ASP A 421 -10.29 12.95 -9.53
CA ASP A 421 -9.80 13.98 -10.47
C ASP A 421 -10.96 14.80 -11.07
N SER A 422 -12.04 14.12 -11.43
CA SER A 422 -13.26 14.75 -11.94
C SER A 422 -13.94 15.61 -10.87
N PHE A 423 -13.88 15.20 -9.61
CA PHE A 423 -14.40 15.97 -8.49
C PHE A 423 -13.54 17.21 -8.22
N VAL A 424 -12.22 17.07 -8.10
CA VAL A 424 -11.23 18.16 -7.92
C VAL A 424 -11.42 19.23 -9.00
N THR A 425 -11.48 18.81 -10.26
CA THR A 425 -11.70 19.71 -11.41
C THR A 425 -13.02 20.47 -11.28
N ARG A 426 -14.12 19.79 -10.92
CA ARG A 426 -15.43 20.43 -10.74
C ARG A 426 -15.45 21.44 -9.60
N GLN A 427 -14.63 21.25 -8.56
CA GLN A 427 -14.48 22.24 -7.49
C GLN A 427 -13.65 23.46 -7.91
N GLY A 428 -12.99 23.42 -9.08
CA GLY A 428 -12.10 24.46 -9.56
C GLY A 428 -10.72 24.42 -8.89
N GLU A 429 -10.33 23.26 -8.37
CA GLU A 429 -9.05 23.04 -7.70
C GLU A 429 -8.05 22.35 -8.64
N GLN A 430 -6.76 22.42 -8.33
CA GLN A 430 -5.73 21.86 -9.19
C GLN A 430 -5.56 20.35 -8.93
N ILE A 431 -5.63 19.55 -10.01
CA ILE A 431 -5.37 18.10 -9.94
C ILE A 431 -3.97 17.81 -9.38
N GLY A 432 -2.96 18.62 -9.77
CA GLY A 432 -1.58 18.47 -9.29
C GLY A 432 -1.48 18.49 -7.76
N ASP A 433 -2.16 19.43 -7.09
CA ASP A 433 -2.15 19.51 -5.62
C ASP A 433 -2.81 18.27 -4.97
N ALA A 434 -3.88 17.75 -5.58
CA ALA A 434 -4.53 16.53 -5.12
C ALA A 434 -3.63 15.30 -5.31
N HIS A 435 -2.87 15.25 -6.40
CA HIS A 435 -1.89 14.20 -6.68
C HIS A 435 -0.72 14.26 -5.70
N ASP A 436 -0.20 15.45 -5.41
CA ASP A 436 0.87 15.65 -4.43
C ASP A 436 0.42 15.29 -3.00
N LEU A 437 -0.81 15.65 -2.62
CA LEU A 437 -1.37 15.22 -1.33
C LEU A 437 -1.55 13.70 -1.29
N PHE A 438 -2.11 13.08 -2.33
CA PHE A 438 -2.28 11.63 -2.39
C PHE A 438 -0.95 10.90 -2.26
N SER A 439 0.06 11.29 -3.03
CA SER A 439 1.39 10.68 -3.00
C SER A 439 2.01 10.84 -1.61
N ARG A 440 2.00 12.04 -1.02
CA ARG A 440 2.48 12.25 0.36
C ARG A 440 1.76 11.40 1.40
N ARG A 441 0.45 11.16 1.23
CA ARG A 441 -0.32 10.32 2.15
C ARG A 441 -0.03 8.84 1.96
N ARG A 442 0.19 8.40 0.73
CA ARG A 442 0.53 7.02 0.41
C ARG A 442 1.97 6.67 0.77
N GLU A 443 2.87 7.62 0.61
CA GLU A 443 4.29 7.56 0.99
C GLU A 443 4.49 7.77 2.50
N LYS A 444 3.40 7.84 3.29
CA LYS A 444 3.51 7.85 4.74
C LYS A 444 4.35 6.67 5.22
N PRO A 445 5.12 6.87 6.29
CA PRO A 445 5.99 5.84 6.84
C PRO A 445 5.23 4.55 7.14
N ALA A 446 5.82 3.42 6.72
CA ALA A 446 5.39 2.11 7.16
C ALA A 446 5.56 2.02 8.68
N TRP A 447 4.77 1.16 9.32
CA TRP A 447 4.80 1.01 10.76
C TRP A 447 5.11 -0.43 11.15
N LEU A 448 6.07 -0.60 12.05
CA LEU A 448 6.46 -1.89 12.60
C LEU A 448 6.27 -1.86 14.12
N LEU A 449 5.43 -2.73 14.66
CA LEU A 449 5.39 -3.02 16.09
C LEU A 449 6.25 -4.24 16.37
N ILE A 450 7.17 -4.11 17.32
CA ILE A 450 7.98 -5.20 17.86
C ILE A 450 7.61 -5.35 19.32
N ASP A 451 6.92 -6.42 19.68
CA ASP A 451 6.65 -6.82 21.06
C ASP A 451 7.66 -7.88 21.49
N LEU A 452 8.46 -7.55 22.50
CA LEU A 452 9.52 -8.41 23.02
C LEU A 452 9.05 -9.30 24.17
N GLY A 453 7.74 -9.36 24.40
CA GLY A 453 7.12 -10.21 25.40
C GLY A 453 7.25 -9.65 26.82
N PRO A 454 6.88 -10.46 27.84
CA PRO A 454 6.83 -10.03 29.23
C PRO A 454 8.21 -9.97 29.90
N GLU A 455 8.25 -9.36 31.09
CA GLU A 455 9.42 -9.40 31.98
C GLU A 455 9.77 -10.85 32.32
N SER A 456 10.95 -11.30 31.92
CA SER A 456 11.42 -12.66 32.22
C SER A 456 11.90 -12.73 33.67
N LEU A 457 11.11 -13.36 34.54
CA LEU A 457 11.32 -13.39 36.00
C LEU A 457 12.44 -14.35 36.51
N GLY A 458 13.45 -14.72 35.73
CA GLY A 458 14.48 -15.67 36.20
C GLY A 458 15.81 -15.68 35.44
N GLU A 459 16.91 -15.95 36.16
CA GLU A 459 18.31 -15.85 35.73
C GLU A 459 18.84 -16.99 34.82
N GLN A 460 18.03 -17.96 34.39
CA GLN A 460 18.55 -19.10 33.61
C GLN A 460 17.73 -19.41 32.35
N GLY A 461 18.35 -19.21 31.18
CA GLY A 461 17.89 -19.71 29.88
C GLY A 461 16.67 -18.99 29.29
N ARG A 462 16.88 -17.76 28.79
CA ARG A 462 15.81 -16.94 28.18
C ARG A 462 15.29 -17.55 26.88
N LEU A 463 14.02 -17.97 26.90
CA LEU A 463 13.17 -17.99 25.71
C LEU A 463 12.50 -16.63 25.64
N ALA A 464 12.88 -15.81 24.67
CA ALA A 464 12.14 -14.59 24.36
C ALA A 464 11.24 -14.86 23.15
N GLU A 465 9.99 -14.43 23.21
CA GLU A 465 9.12 -14.43 22.04
C GLU A 465 9.07 -13.00 21.50
N ILE A 466 9.61 -12.80 20.28
CA ILE A 466 9.44 -11.56 19.55
C ILE A 466 8.21 -11.72 18.68
N THR A 467 7.14 -11.00 18.98
CA THR A 467 5.99 -10.91 18.09
C THR A 467 6.01 -9.56 17.40
N TRP A 468 5.85 -9.56 16.08
CA TRP A 468 5.84 -8.32 15.33
C TRP A 468 4.68 -8.22 14.35
N TRP A 469 4.34 -6.98 14.04
CA TRP A 469 3.30 -6.60 13.09
C TRP A 469 3.85 -5.52 12.18
N LEU A 470 3.77 -5.73 10.87
CA LEU A 470 4.04 -4.72 9.87
C LEU A 470 2.70 -4.20 9.34
N HIS A 471 2.52 -2.90 9.42
CA HIS A 471 1.40 -2.21 8.81
C HIS A 471 1.90 -1.28 7.71
N GLN A 472 1.37 -1.47 6.52
CA GLN A 472 1.61 -0.63 5.34
C GLN A 472 0.27 -0.16 4.80
N ALA A 473 0.25 0.96 4.08
CA ALA A 473 -0.99 1.60 3.62
C ALA A 473 -2.02 0.60 3.04
N GLY A 474 -3.03 0.25 3.84
CA GLY A 474 -4.12 -0.65 3.47
C GLY A 474 -3.91 -2.14 3.78
N GLU A 475 -2.76 -2.54 4.32
CA GLU A 475 -2.39 -3.94 4.57
C GLU A 475 -1.72 -4.08 5.95
N THR A 476 -2.33 -4.91 6.80
CA THR A 476 -1.73 -5.35 8.07
C THR A 476 -1.28 -6.79 7.90
N THR A 477 0.01 -7.06 8.09
CA THR A 477 0.49 -8.46 8.12
C THR A 477 -0.08 -9.17 9.33
N GLU A 478 -0.35 -10.48 9.22
CA GLU A 478 -0.62 -11.29 10.39
C GLU A 478 0.55 -11.22 11.39
N PRO A 479 0.28 -11.25 12.71
CA PRO A 479 1.33 -11.33 13.72
C PRO A 479 2.26 -12.48 13.42
N THR A 480 3.54 -12.18 13.25
CA THR A 480 4.55 -13.23 13.15
C THR A 480 5.33 -13.28 14.45
N THR A 481 5.29 -14.44 15.11
CA THR A 481 6.04 -14.68 16.34
C THR A 481 7.30 -15.48 16.02
N VAL A 482 8.45 -14.93 16.39
CA VAL A 482 9.75 -15.60 16.32
C VAL A 482 10.19 -15.93 17.74
N ARG A 483 10.43 -17.21 18.00
CA ARG A 483 11.01 -17.66 19.26
C ARG A 483 12.52 -17.49 19.21
N VAL A 484 13.05 -16.66 20.10
CA VAL A 484 14.47 -16.38 20.23
C VAL A 484 14.99 -17.11 21.46
N HIS A 485 15.87 -18.08 21.21
CA HIS A 485 16.58 -18.78 22.27
C HIS A 485 17.91 -18.06 22.52
N GLY A 486 18.06 -17.42 23.68
CA GLY A 486 19.33 -16.79 24.06
C GLY A 486 19.21 -15.49 24.85
N GLY A 487 20.36 -14.90 25.17
CA GLY A 487 20.46 -13.62 25.89
C GLY A 487 20.22 -12.41 24.98
N GLU A 488 20.64 -11.24 25.46
CA GLU A 488 20.47 -9.95 24.76
C GLU A 488 20.97 -9.96 23.30
N ASN A 489 22.11 -10.61 23.03
CA ASN A 489 22.68 -10.68 21.68
C ASN A 489 21.80 -11.44 20.69
N ALA A 490 21.11 -12.50 21.15
CA ALA A 490 20.18 -13.25 20.31
C ALA A 490 18.95 -12.38 19.97
N MET A 491 18.47 -11.60 20.94
CA MET A 491 17.39 -10.62 20.72
C MET A 491 17.82 -9.53 19.73
N ARG A 492 19.02 -8.96 19.89
CA ARG A 492 19.60 -7.97 18.96
C ARG A 492 19.64 -8.50 17.53
N GLN A 493 20.15 -9.73 17.36
CA GLN A 493 20.23 -10.37 16.04
C GLN A 493 18.84 -10.62 15.44
N ALA A 494 17.87 -11.06 16.25
CA ALA A 494 16.52 -11.29 15.76
C ALA A 494 15.80 -9.99 15.37
N ILE A 495 16.00 -8.88 16.10
CA ILE A 495 15.49 -7.56 15.72
C ILE A 495 16.16 -7.08 14.43
N ARG A 496 17.47 -7.34 14.26
CA ARG A 496 18.20 -7.00 13.03
C ARG A 496 17.63 -7.75 11.83
N GLU A 497 17.55 -9.07 11.90
CA GLU A 497 16.98 -9.91 10.83
C GLU A 497 15.53 -9.53 10.51
N LEU A 498 14.77 -9.08 11.52
CA LEU A 498 13.44 -8.53 11.32
C LEU A 498 13.49 -7.24 10.50
N LEU A 499 14.32 -6.27 10.90
CA LEU A 499 14.45 -4.99 10.20
C LEU A 499 14.99 -5.15 8.76
N GLU A 500 15.94 -6.05 8.53
CA GLU A 500 16.47 -6.37 7.19
C GLU A 500 15.40 -6.94 6.23
N ARG A 501 14.38 -7.60 6.77
CA ARG A 501 13.23 -8.10 6.00
C ARG A 501 12.18 -7.03 5.71
N MET A 502 12.26 -5.88 6.39
CA MET A 502 11.30 -4.81 6.16
C MET A 502 11.65 -4.10 4.85
N PRO A 503 10.66 -3.80 4.00
CA PRO A 503 10.94 -3.11 2.75
C PRO A 503 11.18 -1.62 3.05
N MET A 504 12.44 -1.25 3.30
CA MET A 504 12.91 0.09 3.71
C MET A 504 12.81 1.19 2.64
N HIS A 505 12.05 0.97 1.57
CA HIS A 505 11.81 1.99 0.53
C HIS A 505 10.92 3.15 1.02
N ARG A 506 10.48 3.14 2.28
CA ARG A 506 9.72 4.21 2.94
C ARG A 506 10.29 4.43 4.35
N PRO A 507 10.19 5.64 4.91
CA PRO A 507 10.59 5.86 6.29
C PRO A 507 9.84 4.87 7.21
N LEU A 508 10.51 4.21 8.14
CA LEU A 508 9.89 3.21 9.02
C LEU A 508 9.66 3.81 10.41
N ARG A 509 8.43 3.73 10.92
CA ARG A 509 8.11 4.02 12.31
C ARG A 509 8.13 2.72 13.09
N VAL A 510 9.09 2.57 14.00
CA VAL A 510 9.24 1.34 14.79
C VAL A 510 8.75 1.60 16.21
N ASP A 511 7.76 0.84 16.64
CA ASP A 511 7.36 0.81 18.03
C ASP A 511 7.92 -0.42 18.70
N ILE A 512 8.64 -0.22 19.80
CA ILE A 512 9.21 -1.33 20.56
C ILE A 512 8.45 -1.42 21.88
N ALA A 513 7.59 -2.42 22.00
CA ALA A 513 6.96 -2.81 23.25
C ALA A 513 7.90 -3.77 23.99
N ALA A 514 8.59 -3.25 25.00
CA ALA A 514 9.64 -3.99 25.71
C ALA A 514 9.35 -4.11 27.22
N PRO A 515 9.88 -5.14 27.88
CA PRO A 515 9.99 -5.22 29.33
C PRO A 515 10.80 -4.07 29.93
N ALA A 516 10.57 -3.78 31.21
CA ALA A 516 11.22 -2.68 31.91
C ALA A 516 12.74 -2.87 31.99
N SER A 517 13.23 -4.10 32.12
CA SER A 517 14.68 -4.37 32.11
C SER A 517 15.35 -3.97 30.80
N LEU A 518 14.70 -4.20 29.66
CA LEU A 518 15.27 -3.88 28.34
C LEU A 518 15.20 -2.37 28.06
N LEU A 519 14.12 -1.71 28.50
CA LEU A 519 14.02 -0.24 28.46
C LEU A 519 15.12 0.40 29.31
N ALA A 520 15.34 -0.08 30.53
CA ALA A 520 16.40 0.41 31.41
C ALA A 520 17.81 0.12 30.87
N GLY A 521 17.95 -0.96 30.10
CA GLY A 521 19.18 -1.35 29.40
C GLY A 521 19.46 -0.56 28.11
N GLY A 522 18.64 0.43 27.75
CA GLY A 522 18.85 1.27 26.57
C GLY A 522 18.67 0.54 25.25
N ILE A 523 17.61 -0.27 25.13
CA ILE A 523 17.32 -1.02 23.89
C ILE A 523 17.15 -0.15 22.63
N ASP A 524 16.79 1.12 22.79
CA ASP A 524 16.78 2.12 21.71
C ASP A 524 18.17 2.45 21.15
N GLN A 525 19.23 2.14 21.90
CA GLN A 525 20.64 2.36 21.53
C GLN A 525 21.30 1.11 20.94
N TRP A 526 20.55 0.03 20.72
CA TRP A 526 21.12 -1.21 20.18
C TRP A 526 21.46 -1.05 18.69
N LEU A 527 22.69 -1.42 18.33
CA LEU A 527 23.20 -1.41 16.96
C LEU A 527 22.65 -2.59 16.15
N VAL A 528 21.47 -2.42 15.58
CA VAL A 528 20.71 -3.48 14.88
C VAL A 528 20.18 -3.06 13.52
N HIS A 529 20.41 -1.82 13.08
CA HIS A 529 20.07 -1.37 11.73
C HIS A 529 21.35 -1.27 10.90
N GLU A 530 21.45 -1.98 9.77
CA GLU A 530 22.58 -1.87 8.85
C GLU A 530 22.30 -0.82 7.76
N VAL A 531 23.11 0.23 7.70
CA VAL A 531 23.06 1.31 6.70
C VAL A 531 24.43 1.39 6.04
N ASP A 532 24.49 1.23 4.71
CA ASP A 532 25.74 1.26 3.93
C ASP A 532 26.88 0.36 4.47
N GLY A 533 26.53 -0.76 5.12
CA GLY A 533 27.49 -1.71 5.70
C GLY A 533 27.97 -1.37 7.11
N GLU A 534 27.45 -0.31 7.73
CA GLU A 534 27.68 0.05 9.13
C GLU A 534 26.44 -0.22 9.99
N LEU A 535 26.67 -0.64 11.25
CA LEU A 535 25.58 -0.89 12.20
C LEU A 535 25.27 0.36 13.01
N GLU A 536 24.02 0.80 12.92
CA GLU A 536 23.47 1.97 13.59
C GLU A 536 22.38 1.60 14.62
N PRO A 537 22.11 2.47 15.60
CA PRO A 537 20.92 2.38 16.43
C PRO A 537 19.65 2.39 15.58
N ILE A 538 18.59 1.71 16.02
CA ILE A 538 17.30 1.68 15.32
C ILE A 538 16.82 3.11 15.01
N GLY A 539 17.11 4.07 15.89
CA GLY A 539 16.65 5.46 15.80
C GLY A 539 17.27 6.35 14.71
N ALA A 540 18.35 5.94 14.03
CA ALA A 540 19.06 6.81 13.09
C ALA A 540 18.26 7.10 11.81
N GLU A 541 17.61 6.07 11.27
CA GLU A 541 16.73 6.17 10.09
C GLU A 541 15.29 5.73 10.36
N CYS A 542 15.03 5.04 11.48
CA CYS A 542 13.68 4.72 11.93
C CYS A 542 13.21 5.69 13.01
N GLN A 543 11.95 6.13 12.92
CA GLN A 543 11.33 6.91 14.00
C GLN A 543 10.90 5.95 15.13
N VAL A 544 11.84 5.64 16.03
CA VAL A 544 11.62 4.69 17.14
C VAL A 544 10.78 5.30 18.25
N ARG A 545 9.80 4.55 18.74
CA ARG A 545 9.00 4.89 19.91
C ARG A 545 8.98 3.74 20.90
N MET A 546 9.41 4.03 22.12
CA MET A 546 9.50 3.05 23.19
C MET A 546 8.15 2.93 23.90
N ARG A 547 7.69 1.69 24.06
CA ARG A 547 6.45 1.33 24.74
C ARG A 547 6.77 0.32 25.84
N TRP A 548 6.08 0.43 26.95
CA TRP A 548 6.16 -0.59 28.00
C TRP A 548 5.07 -1.64 27.78
N SER A 549 5.46 -2.88 27.54
CA SER A 549 4.54 -4.02 27.39
C SER A 549 4.07 -4.49 28.76
N GLN A 550 2.81 -4.24 29.13
CA GLN A 550 2.20 -4.71 30.38
C GLN A 550 1.22 -5.87 30.14
N ARG A 551 1.57 -6.85 29.31
CA ARG A 551 0.81 -8.10 29.27
C ARG A 551 1.12 -8.95 30.51
N LEU A 552 0.17 -8.86 31.45
CA LEU A 552 -0.24 -9.85 32.45
C LEU A 552 0.78 -10.27 33.54
N HIS A 553 0.42 -9.86 34.77
CA HIS A 553 0.69 -10.57 36.02
C HIS A 553 2.13 -10.59 36.54
N GLU A 554 2.73 -9.42 36.78
CA GLU A 554 3.72 -9.34 37.86
C GLU A 554 2.97 -9.13 39.18
N PRO A 555 2.81 -10.14 40.07
CA PRO A 555 2.02 -10.00 41.29
C PRO A 555 2.64 -9.00 42.26
N ARG A 556 3.92 -8.64 42.08
CA ARG A 556 4.65 -7.62 42.85
C ARG A 556 4.33 -6.20 42.40
N LEU A 557 4.26 -5.94 41.10
CA LEU A 557 3.85 -4.64 40.59
C LEU A 557 2.33 -4.46 40.73
N GLN A 558 1.56 -5.53 40.45
CA GLN A 558 0.14 -5.60 40.78
C GLN A 558 -0.06 -5.42 42.29
N ARG A 559 0.73 -6.04 43.18
CA ARG A 559 0.69 -5.73 44.63
C ARG A 559 1.05 -4.29 44.91
N ARG A 560 2.12 -3.72 44.38
CA ARG A 560 2.49 -2.32 44.64
C ARG A 560 1.46 -1.31 44.15
N VAL A 561 0.83 -1.56 43.00
CA VAL A 561 -0.26 -0.73 42.46
C VAL A 561 -1.56 -0.97 43.23
N THR A 562 -1.85 -2.22 43.62
CA THR A 562 -3.04 -2.58 44.41
C THR A 562 -2.90 -2.15 45.87
N GLU A 563 -1.71 -2.18 46.47
CA GLU A 563 -1.37 -1.65 47.81
C GLU A 563 -1.47 -0.13 47.79
N ARG A 564 -1.01 0.55 46.73
CA ARG A 564 -1.21 1.99 46.54
C ARG A 564 -2.65 2.39 46.19
N ALA A 565 -3.47 1.46 45.68
CA ALA A 565 -4.85 1.70 45.28
C ALA A 565 -5.89 1.19 46.31
N ARG A 566 -5.48 0.40 47.32
CA ARG A 566 -6.35 -0.16 48.37
C ARG A 566 -6.52 0.76 49.59
N ASP A 567 -5.67 1.78 49.76
CA ASP A 567 -5.64 2.60 50.98
C ASP A 567 -6.38 3.95 50.89
N GLU A 568 -7.07 4.25 49.78
CA GLU A 568 -7.95 5.43 49.71
C GLU A 568 -9.33 5.03 49.18
N PRO A 569 -10.43 5.43 49.84
CA PRO A 569 -11.76 5.38 49.25
C PRO A 569 -11.86 6.50 48.22
N TRP A 570 -12.09 6.10 46.97
CA TRP A 570 -12.23 7.00 45.83
C TRP A 570 -13.68 7.47 45.74
N ASP A 571 -14.04 8.46 46.55
CA ASP A 571 -15.28 9.22 46.34
C ASP A 571 -14.97 10.73 46.23
N ASP A 572 -15.11 11.18 44.98
CA ASP A 572 -15.41 12.49 44.40
C ASP A 572 -14.58 13.75 44.74
N ARG A 573 -13.78 14.10 43.71
CA ARG A 573 -13.23 15.40 43.26
C ARG A 573 -11.83 15.80 43.76
N PRO A 574 -10.95 16.29 42.84
CA PRO A 574 -9.62 16.75 43.18
C PRO A 574 -9.69 17.99 44.10
N PRO A 575 -8.91 18.07 45.19
CA PRO A 575 -9.04 19.12 46.19
C PRO A 575 -8.56 20.50 45.69
N VAL A 576 -9.35 21.54 45.98
CA VAL A 576 -9.02 22.97 45.78
C VAL A 576 -8.96 23.63 47.16
N ALA A 577 -7.83 24.26 47.50
CA ALA A 577 -7.64 24.91 48.79
C ALA A 577 -8.42 26.24 48.88
N THR A 578 -9.04 26.50 50.03
CA THR A 578 -9.78 27.75 50.30
C THR A 578 -8.92 28.77 51.05
N ALA A 579 -9.22 30.06 50.89
CA ALA A 579 -8.46 31.16 51.48
C ALA A 579 -8.36 31.11 53.02
N THR A 580 -9.30 30.41 53.67
CA THR A 580 -9.37 30.21 55.12
C THR A 580 -8.41 29.10 55.62
N GLU A 581 -8.09 28.11 54.78
CA GLU A 581 -7.13 27.03 55.08
C GLU A 581 -5.68 27.52 55.10
N LEU A 582 -5.41 28.67 54.47
CA LEU A 582 -4.09 29.30 54.43
C LEU A 582 -3.80 30.18 55.66
N SER A 583 -4.79 30.51 56.51
CA SER A 583 -4.62 31.50 57.59
C SER A 583 -4.70 30.97 59.02
N ALA A 584 -5.16 29.73 59.25
CA ALA A 584 -5.52 29.24 60.60
C ALA A 584 -4.69 28.06 61.13
N ALA A 585 -3.64 27.62 60.44
CA ALA A 585 -2.76 26.59 60.96
C ALA A 585 -1.30 26.98 60.74
N ASP A 586 -0.56 27.13 61.84
CA ASP A 586 0.90 27.22 61.86
C ASP A 586 1.52 25.92 61.33
N SER A 587 1.49 25.77 60.00
CA SER A 587 2.64 25.52 59.15
C SER A 587 2.16 25.27 57.72
N GLY A 588 2.48 26.20 56.80
CA GLY A 588 2.48 25.88 55.36
C GLY A 588 3.38 24.67 55.01
N ALA A 589 4.29 24.30 55.91
CA ALA A 589 5.09 23.07 55.85
C ALA A 589 4.30 21.78 56.19
N GLY A 590 3.17 21.85 56.89
CA GLY A 590 2.22 20.73 57.03
C GLY A 590 1.41 20.48 55.76
N TRP A 591 1.19 21.53 54.96
CA TRP A 591 0.41 21.47 53.72
C TRP A 591 1.23 20.98 52.51
N LEU A 592 2.50 21.41 52.38
CA LEU A 592 3.43 20.97 51.30
C LEU A 592 4.48 19.92 51.73
N GLY A 593 4.90 19.88 53.00
CA GLY A 593 6.17 19.26 53.41
C GLY A 593 6.23 17.73 53.50
N LYS A 594 5.11 17.01 53.49
CA LYS A 594 5.14 15.53 53.36
C LYS A 594 4.83 15.02 51.96
N ARG A 595 4.36 15.86 51.04
CA ARG A 595 4.09 15.47 49.65
C ARG A 595 5.39 15.49 48.84
N LYS A 596 6.30 14.55 49.14
CA LYS A 596 7.50 14.27 48.35
C LYS A 596 7.21 13.15 47.35
N GLU A 597 6.95 13.59 46.11
CA GLU A 597 6.98 12.85 44.83
C GLU A 597 5.78 11.92 44.49
N ARG A 598 5.03 12.27 43.40
CA ARG A 598 4.83 11.47 42.14
C ARG A 598 3.58 11.90 41.34
N ALA A 599 3.60 11.62 40.03
CA ALA A 599 2.72 12.07 38.95
C ALA A 599 1.27 11.53 38.93
N PHE A 600 0.34 12.22 38.22
CA PHE A 600 -1.07 11.79 38.00
C PHE A 600 -1.71 12.32 36.67
N LEU A 601 -2.56 11.52 35.96
CA LEU A 601 -4.03 11.71 35.82
C LEU A 601 -4.75 10.63 34.97
N VAL A 602 -5.98 10.27 35.39
CA VAL A 602 -7.01 9.38 34.78
C VAL A 602 -8.32 10.19 34.67
N GLY A 603 -9.30 9.82 33.81
CA GLY A 603 -10.62 10.51 33.81
C GLY A 603 -11.87 9.71 33.37
N GLY A 604 -12.86 9.65 34.28
CA GLY A 604 -14.28 9.23 34.15
C GLY A 604 -14.95 9.03 35.53
N ASP A 605 -16.24 9.34 35.70
CA ASP A 605 -17.00 9.73 36.94
C ASP A 605 -18.25 8.83 37.19
N PRO A 606 -19.01 8.87 38.32
CA PRO A 606 -18.70 8.80 39.77
C PRO A 606 -19.21 7.52 40.49
N THR A 607 -19.99 6.64 39.84
CA THR A 607 -20.93 5.75 40.60
C THR A 607 -20.46 4.33 40.90
N GLY A 608 -19.19 4.17 41.24
CA GLY A 608 -18.73 3.01 42.02
C GLY A 608 -17.98 1.93 41.25
N SER A 609 -16.72 1.75 41.62
CA SER A 609 -16.15 0.43 42.02
C SER A 609 -14.63 0.54 42.18
N GLY A 610 -14.15 0.04 43.33
CA GLY A 610 -12.74 0.03 43.70
C GLY A 610 -11.86 -0.83 42.80
N SER A 611 -10.60 -0.44 42.65
CA SER A 611 -9.45 -1.15 42.06
C SER A 611 -9.57 -1.79 40.66
N GLY A 612 -10.76 -1.84 40.05
CA GLY A 612 -11.01 -2.27 38.69
C GLY A 612 -11.15 -1.11 37.70
N ALA A 613 -11.26 0.14 38.15
CA ALA A 613 -11.59 1.29 37.31
C ALA A 613 -10.54 1.62 36.25
N LEU A 614 -9.25 1.63 36.58
CA LEU A 614 -8.19 1.86 35.57
C LEU A 614 -8.13 0.70 34.57
N ARG A 615 -8.26 -0.54 35.05
CA ARG A 615 -8.22 -1.76 34.21
C ARG A 615 -9.46 -1.88 33.34
N ALA A 616 -10.64 -1.51 33.84
CA ALA A 616 -11.88 -1.44 33.09
C ALA A 616 -11.85 -0.26 32.12
N ALA A 617 -11.36 0.92 32.52
CA ALA A 617 -11.17 2.07 31.63
C ALA A 617 -10.23 1.73 30.47
N LEU A 618 -9.10 1.07 30.74
CA LEU A 618 -8.18 0.58 29.72
C LEU A 618 -8.81 -0.54 28.85
N ARG A 619 -9.50 -1.51 29.44
CA ARG A 619 -10.20 -2.61 28.72
C ARG A 619 -11.39 -2.14 27.87
N ILE A 620 -12.02 -1.02 28.23
CA ILE A 620 -13.11 -0.36 27.49
C ILE A 620 -12.56 0.83 26.66
N GLY A 621 -11.23 1.04 26.67
CA GLY A 621 -10.44 1.99 25.87
C GLY A 621 -10.70 3.48 26.12
N PHE A 622 -11.04 3.81 27.35
CA PHE A 622 -11.06 5.17 27.86
C PHE A 622 -9.68 5.53 28.45
N GLY A 623 -8.74 5.93 27.58
CA GLY A 623 -7.77 6.95 27.97
C GLY A 623 -6.29 6.68 27.68
N PHE A 624 -5.55 7.77 27.72
CA PHE A 624 -4.10 7.85 27.62
C PHE A 624 -3.52 7.90 29.03
N VAL A 625 -2.50 7.10 29.34
CA VAL A 625 -1.73 7.24 30.57
C VAL A 625 -0.35 7.80 30.23
N PHE A 626 -0.11 9.04 30.61
CA PHE A 626 1.19 9.69 30.47
C PHE A 626 1.99 9.52 31.76
N TRP A 627 3.11 8.81 31.67
CA TRP A 627 4.08 8.77 32.75
C TRP A 627 5.14 9.84 32.53
N TYR A 628 5.25 10.75 33.50
CA TYR A 628 6.26 11.79 33.52
C TYR A 628 7.21 11.57 34.69
N ASP A 629 8.47 11.95 34.52
CA ASP A 629 9.42 12.01 35.64
C ASP A 629 9.01 13.08 36.67
N ARG A 630 9.57 13.01 37.88
CA ARG A 630 9.30 13.90 39.02
C ARG A 630 9.59 15.39 38.77
N TYR A 631 10.18 15.74 37.62
CA TYR A 631 10.62 17.09 37.27
C TYR A 631 9.80 17.76 36.16
N ILE A 632 8.62 17.26 35.82
CA ILE A 632 7.79 17.88 34.78
C ILE A 632 7.24 19.26 35.19
N THR A 633 7.23 20.20 34.24
CA THR A 633 6.61 21.51 34.42
C THR A 633 5.07 21.42 34.35
N PRO A 634 4.33 22.18 35.18
CA PRO A 634 2.87 22.25 35.10
C PRO A 634 2.33 22.61 33.71
N ASP A 635 3.07 23.43 32.96
CA ASP A 635 2.70 23.87 31.61
C ASP A 635 2.68 22.72 30.59
N LEU A 636 3.63 21.79 30.69
CA LEU A 636 3.68 20.63 29.81
C LEU A 636 2.49 19.71 30.07
N ARG A 637 2.14 19.49 31.34
CA ARG A 637 0.94 18.72 31.72
C ARG A 637 -0.35 19.39 31.20
N ALA A 638 -0.47 20.70 31.36
CA ALA A 638 -1.62 21.45 30.85
C ALA A 638 -1.72 21.42 29.33
N ALA A 639 -0.58 21.48 28.63
CA ALA A 639 -0.51 21.34 27.18
C ALA A 639 -0.96 19.95 26.70
N THR A 640 -0.48 18.86 27.34
CA THR A 640 -0.94 17.49 27.03
C THR A 640 -2.45 17.33 27.26
N MET A 641 -3.01 17.86 28.35
CA MET A 641 -4.45 17.78 28.61
C MET A 641 -5.29 18.57 27.59
N ARG A 642 -4.81 19.73 27.14
CA ARG A 642 -5.45 20.51 26.08
C ARG A 642 -5.45 19.77 24.74
N ALA A 643 -4.39 19.00 24.45
CA ALA A 643 -4.28 18.20 23.23
C ALA A 643 -5.25 17.01 23.21
N ILE A 644 -5.49 16.37 24.35
CA ILE A 644 -6.34 15.16 24.47
C ILE A 644 -7.84 15.47 24.48
N ARG A 645 -8.24 16.56 25.17
CA ARG A 645 -9.65 16.90 25.40
C ARG A 645 -10.56 16.87 24.16
N PRO A 646 -10.14 17.35 22.97
CA PRO A 646 -11.00 17.33 21.78
C PRO A 646 -11.11 15.96 21.08
N VAL A 647 -10.38 14.93 21.49
CA VAL A 647 -10.43 13.60 20.86
C VAL A 647 -11.68 12.84 21.32
N PRO A 648 -12.58 12.43 20.39
CA PRO A 648 -13.78 11.65 20.71
C PRO A 648 -13.41 10.33 21.41
N PRO A 649 -14.16 9.88 22.44
CA PRO A 649 -13.82 8.67 23.20
C PRO A 649 -13.52 7.42 22.35
N GLN A 650 -14.28 7.21 21.26
CA GLN A 650 -14.10 6.08 20.35
C GLN A 650 -12.79 6.17 19.54
N ALA A 651 -12.33 7.38 19.22
CA ALA A 651 -11.08 7.62 18.49
C ALA A 651 -9.84 7.66 19.42
N ARG A 652 -10.03 7.77 20.74
CA ARG A 652 -8.91 7.71 21.71
C ARG A 652 -8.19 6.38 21.70
N ARG A 653 -8.85 5.33 21.20
CA ARG A 653 -8.26 3.99 20.98
C ARG A 653 -7.37 3.90 19.77
N THR A 654 -7.45 4.83 18.82
CA THR A 654 -6.79 4.69 17.51
C THR A 654 -5.99 5.92 17.13
N ALA A 655 -5.94 6.96 17.95
CA ALA A 655 -5.29 8.23 17.61
C ALA A 655 -4.63 8.87 18.82
N LEU A 656 -3.30 9.04 18.78
CA LEU A 656 -2.59 9.90 19.72
C LEU A 656 -2.75 11.36 19.26
N PRO A 657 -3.20 12.27 20.13
CA PRO A 657 -3.16 13.69 19.79
C PRO A 657 -1.71 14.13 19.59
N GLU A 658 -1.48 15.12 18.74
CA GLU A 658 -0.16 15.77 18.66
C GLU A 658 0.17 16.36 20.03
N LEU A 659 1.21 15.79 20.64
CA LEU A 659 1.72 16.24 21.92
C LEU A 659 2.72 17.37 21.68
N PRO A 660 2.82 18.35 22.60
CA PRO A 660 3.91 19.31 22.59
C PRO A 660 5.26 18.59 22.55
N GLU A 661 6.25 19.19 21.89
CA GLU A 661 7.61 18.63 21.78
C GLU A 661 8.24 18.50 23.17
N ILE A 662 8.58 17.28 23.57
CA ILE A 662 9.15 16.96 24.89
C ILE A 662 10.64 16.75 24.69
N THR A 663 11.43 17.81 24.89
CA THR A 663 12.85 17.86 24.49
C THR A 663 13.84 17.27 25.51
N SER A 664 13.41 16.84 26.71
CA SER A 664 14.37 16.45 27.77
C SER A 664 14.04 15.22 28.62
N LEU A 665 12.93 14.52 28.39
CA LEU A 665 12.57 13.33 29.16
C LEU A 665 11.81 12.35 28.26
N VAL A 666 12.02 11.04 28.45
CA VAL A 666 11.27 9.98 27.75
C VAL A 666 9.93 9.79 28.48
N PRO A 667 8.80 10.34 28.01
CA PRO A 667 7.51 9.95 28.54
C PRO A 667 7.30 8.47 28.24
N THR A 668 7.03 7.65 29.25
CA THR A 668 6.48 6.33 29.01
C THR A 668 4.97 6.49 28.86
N VAL A 669 4.50 6.43 27.62
CA VAL A 669 3.06 6.33 27.35
C VAL A 669 2.66 4.89 27.69
N ILE A 670 1.90 4.72 28.78
CA ILE A 670 1.32 3.42 29.12
C ILE A 670 0.00 3.33 28.36
N TRP A 671 -0.06 2.37 27.46
CA TRP A 671 -1.18 2.15 26.58
C TRP A 671 -1.50 0.66 26.60
N ASP A 672 -2.66 0.27 27.12
CA ASP A 672 -3.09 -1.14 27.24
C ASP A 672 -4.02 -1.53 26.09
N ASP A 673 -3.65 -1.10 24.88
CA ASP A 673 -4.42 -1.31 23.67
C ASP A 673 -3.50 -1.21 22.42
N PRO A 674 -2.89 -2.31 21.95
CA PRO A 674 -2.02 -2.26 20.75
C PRO A 674 -2.70 -1.65 19.50
N ASP A 675 -4.03 -1.48 19.50
CA ASP A 675 -4.93 -0.95 18.46
C ASP A 675 -4.81 0.60 18.28
N GLY A 676 -3.93 1.19 19.08
CA GLY A 676 -3.67 2.60 19.35
C GLY A 676 -3.34 3.62 18.27
N ARG A 677 -3.40 3.40 16.93
CA ARG A 677 -2.77 4.36 15.97
C ARG A 677 -3.45 4.68 14.63
N ASP A 678 -3.22 5.94 14.25
CA ASP A 678 -3.86 6.69 13.17
C ASP A 678 -3.89 5.91 11.85
N GLY A 679 -5.06 5.42 11.45
CA GLY A 679 -5.35 4.92 10.12
C GLY A 679 -5.02 3.44 9.89
N TYR A 680 -4.65 2.70 10.94
CA TYR A 680 -4.14 1.33 10.83
C TYR A 680 -5.05 0.34 11.60
N PRO A 681 -5.94 -0.42 10.91
CA PRO A 681 -6.77 -1.43 11.57
C PRO A 681 -5.95 -2.64 12.06
N LEU A 682 -6.40 -3.26 13.15
CA LEU A 682 -5.84 -4.52 13.66
C LEU A 682 -5.95 -5.67 12.65
N PRO A 683 -5.02 -6.65 12.69
CA PRO A 683 -5.33 -8.01 12.27
C PRO A 683 -6.31 -8.63 13.29
N THR A 684 -7.37 -9.26 12.78
CA THR A 684 -8.39 -9.90 13.65
C THR A 684 -7.70 -10.97 14.48
N SER A 685 -7.69 -10.82 15.81
CA SER A 685 -7.13 -11.86 16.67
C SER A 685 -7.93 -13.13 16.46
N ALA A 686 -7.32 -14.18 15.91
CA ALA A 686 -7.76 -15.54 16.09
C ALA A 686 -7.60 -15.88 17.59
N LEU A 687 -8.53 -15.38 18.40
CA LEU A 687 -8.74 -15.93 19.72
C LEU A 687 -9.20 -17.36 19.49
N THR A 688 -8.26 -18.26 19.73
CA THR A 688 -8.54 -19.66 19.99
C THR A 688 -9.46 -19.73 21.19
N GLU A 689 -10.77 -19.68 20.93
CA GLU A 689 -11.77 -20.24 21.82
C GLU A 689 -11.51 -21.75 21.87
N ASN A 690 -10.68 -22.17 22.83
CA ASN A 690 -10.80 -23.50 23.39
C ASN A 690 -11.85 -23.43 24.51
N PRO A 691 -12.80 -24.38 24.58
CA PRO A 691 -14.03 -24.30 25.36
C PRO A 691 -13.82 -24.20 26.88
#